data_AF-A0A6G1DP00-F1
#
_entry.id   AF-A0A6G1DP00-F1
#
_cell.length_a   1.000
_cell.length_b   1.000
_cell.length_c   1.000
_cell.angle_alpha   90.00
_cell.angle_beta   90.00
_cell.angle_gamma   90.00
#
_symmetry.space_group_name_H-M   'P 1'
#
loop_
_entity.id
_entity.type
_entity.pdbx_description
1 polymer ?
#
loop_
_entity_poly.entity_id
_entity_poly.type
_entity_poly.pdbx_seq_one_letter_code
_entity_poly.pdbx_strand_id
1 'polypeptide(L)'
;MADVRPDEVGTGSFASTLLPGVGYLAASEEVNSIHFSFYNDDEIRTISVKQITKPDRLDVKNCPVPGGLLDPAMGPTNDTDICKSCGQHSIRCPGHFGHIELAKPLFNPLLFMSLKNLLHVTCFHCHKFRLNREQVDRYTNELDLLVRGDIAHAKNLEDSGGKALLEEDDKTEATSGDKSACSQSENKTWTSIQLKEALSTFAKLMKKRQKKCAHCDKKNPMISHPIYCWLIKDTTSSSVRANAIADAKLSGDGRVHDSRETGVSGLDEELTSPGTSSRGSTNETRRISDDTIKEMVASSGKKHLLTTEVESILKDLWKNEARFCMLLCDFQQNTLNVSEKRRGYEMFFLKNLLVAPNRFRPSISSSLGIMEHPQNVLLGKVQEANLALQHSISASNHMEVLRRWMDLQRSVNVLYDSSKGLAKSEKNANGIRQLLEKKEGILRQKMMGKRVNYACRSVISPDPYLAVNEIGIPPVFATRLTYPEKVTPWNSRKLQEAINNGADIHPGATHYRDHNNMYKLQAAPSKRRAIAKMLPASRGCISQPGKDPKCEFESKVVYRHLQDGDVVLVNRQPTLHKPSMMAHFVRVLPGEKTIRMHYANCSTYNADFDGDEMNVHFPQDEISRAEAINIVDANKQYIVPTSGDAVRGLIQDHIVGAVLLTKLDTFLSREEYNQLVYGSCVLPSTCRSGQFGKKISIIMDDDALEPVPPAIWKPKPLWTGKQVITTILNHVTKGHPPFTVEKKGKIEKEYLSPKECDGAKDKTRDPSEHDAEDKTRDPSEHDAEDKTRYPSEHDAEDITRDPPCSSKKETRDPSEHDAEDKTRDLSCSEKKETGDPSEQVLYVHDNELIKGMIDKAQFGQYGIVHTVHELYGPETAGVLLSSFSRLFTMVLQLHGFTCGVDDLLLCQESDKLRKEILGSSEEESKREHREFIRPKKDDEAEDGDEDDKPKKEIPGTSEEDSKRPIEDDEAEDGDE
;
A
#
# COMPACT_ATOMS: atom_id res chain seq x y z
N MET A 1 -9.00 -13.39 -45.16
CA MET A 1 -8.77 -14.30 -46.31
C MET A 1 -7.32 -14.76 -46.27
N ALA A 2 -7.05 -15.97 -46.75
CA ALA A 2 -5.81 -16.73 -46.57
C ALA A 2 -5.57 -17.17 -45.12
N ASP A 3 -6.27 -18.23 -44.70
CA ASP A 3 -5.83 -19.10 -43.61
C ASP A 3 -4.56 -19.86 -44.02
N VAL A 4 -3.61 -20.02 -43.10
CA VAL A 4 -2.51 -20.98 -43.20
C VAL A 4 -2.32 -21.64 -41.83
N ARG A 5 -2.41 -22.97 -41.77
CA ARG A 5 -2.19 -23.76 -40.56
C ARG A 5 -0.69 -23.98 -40.31
N PRO A 6 -0.24 -24.05 -39.04
CA PRO A 6 1.03 -24.64 -38.67
C PRO A 6 0.83 -25.91 -37.82
N ASP A 7 0.73 -27.06 -38.47
CA ASP A 7 1.07 -28.36 -37.87
C ASP A 7 2.49 -28.76 -38.37
N GLU A 8 3.18 -29.60 -37.60
CA GLU A 8 4.49 -30.21 -37.93
C GLU A 8 5.69 -29.27 -38.24
N VAL A 9 6.36 -28.78 -37.19
CA VAL A 9 7.82 -28.56 -37.22
C VAL A 9 8.45 -29.20 -35.98
N GLY A 10 9.48 -30.02 -36.18
CA GLY A 10 10.07 -30.88 -35.14
C GLY A 10 10.99 -30.17 -34.14
N THR A 11 11.47 -30.94 -33.16
CA THR A 11 12.33 -30.49 -32.05
C THR A 11 13.70 -29.99 -32.51
N GLY A 12 13.80 -28.71 -32.87
CA GLY A 12 15.05 -28.01 -33.16
C GLY A 12 15.59 -27.22 -31.97
N SER A 13 16.88 -27.38 -31.65
CA SER A 13 17.56 -26.61 -30.60
C SER A 13 17.79 -25.16 -31.05
N PHE A 14 16.87 -24.25 -30.69
CA PHE A 14 17.03 -22.82 -30.94
C PHE A 14 17.89 -22.17 -29.85
N ALA A 15 19.20 -22.17 -30.09
CA ALA A 15 20.16 -21.37 -29.32
C ALA A 15 19.89 -19.87 -29.54
N SER A 16 19.08 -19.27 -28.66
CA SER A 16 18.74 -17.84 -28.69
C SER A 16 19.99 -16.97 -28.53
N THR A 17 20.54 -16.54 -29.66
CA THR A 17 21.72 -15.68 -29.72
C THR A 17 21.26 -14.24 -29.58
N LEU A 18 20.96 -13.83 -28.35
CA LEU A 18 20.57 -12.47 -28.00
C LEU A 18 21.72 -11.48 -28.27
N LEU A 19 21.69 -10.87 -29.46
CA LEU A 19 22.55 -9.74 -29.81
C LEU A 19 22.16 -8.50 -28.99
N PRO A 20 23.13 -7.73 -28.46
CA PRO A 20 22.84 -6.54 -27.66
C PRO A 20 22.45 -5.35 -28.54
N GLY A 21 21.35 -4.66 -28.22
CA GLY A 21 20.99 -3.41 -28.92
C GLY A 21 19.66 -2.76 -28.55
N VAL A 22 18.66 -3.52 -28.12
CA VAL A 22 17.29 -3.00 -27.92
C VAL A 22 17.19 -2.16 -26.63
N GLY A 23 17.00 -0.85 -26.80
CA GLY A 23 16.63 0.07 -25.73
C GLY A 23 15.17 0.47 -25.83
N TYR A 24 14.33 0.03 -24.89
CA TYR A 24 12.91 0.44 -24.76
C TYR A 24 12.08 0.45 -26.07
N LEU A 25 12.23 -0.58 -26.91
CA LEU A 25 11.02 -1.16 -27.47
C LEU A 25 10.16 -1.61 -26.27
N ALA A 26 8.87 -1.28 -26.28
CA ALA A 26 7.93 -1.93 -25.37
C ALA A 26 8.05 -3.45 -25.58
N ALA A 27 8.09 -4.22 -24.51
CA ALA A 27 8.29 -5.66 -24.61
C ALA A 27 7.18 -6.26 -25.48
N SER A 28 7.55 -6.83 -26.64
CA SER A 28 6.60 -7.42 -27.59
C SER A 28 5.91 -8.68 -27.06
N GLU A 29 6.42 -9.20 -25.95
CA GLU A 29 5.91 -10.34 -25.20
C GLU A 29 5.72 -9.90 -23.75
N GLU A 30 4.51 -10.12 -23.21
CA GLU A 30 4.18 -9.84 -21.81
C GLU A 30 3.91 -11.13 -21.02
N VAL A 31 4.19 -11.10 -19.71
CA VAL A 31 4.03 -12.28 -18.85
C VAL A 31 2.58 -12.41 -18.40
N ASN A 32 1.76 -13.02 -19.26
CA ASN A 32 0.33 -13.26 -19.03
C ASN A 32 0.05 -14.13 -17.77
N SER A 33 0.89 -15.13 -17.48
CA SER A 33 0.68 -16.02 -16.34
C SER A 33 1.99 -16.60 -15.77
N ILE A 34 1.93 -17.07 -14.52
CA ILE A 34 3.04 -17.74 -13.81
C ILE A 34 2.55 -19.10 -13.33
N HIS A 35 3.25 -20.17 -13.73
CA HIS A 35 2.96 -21.54 -13.33
C HIS A 35 3.94 -22.00 -12.26
N PHE A 36 3.47 -22.83 -11.32
CA PHE A 36 4.28 -23.36 -10.22
C PHE A 36 4.40 -24.89 -10.34
N SER A 37 5.64 -25.38 -10.45
CA SER A 37 5.99 -26.80 -10.53
C SER A 37 7.19 -27.11 -9.63
N PHE A 38 7.56 -28.39 -9.55
CA PHE A 38 8.82 -28.85 -8.94
C PHE A 38 9.77 -29.29 -10.05
N TYR A 39 11.03 -28.87 -9.99
CA TYR A 39 12.04 -29.28 -10.96
C TYR A 39 12.31 -30.78 -10.87
N ASN A 40 12.35 -31.45 -12.02
CA ASN A 40 12.82 -32.83 -12.13
C ASN A 40 14.35 -32.91 -12.08
N ASP A 41 14.90 -34.05 -11.66
CA ASP A 41 16.37 -34.27 -11.60
C ASP A 41 17.07 -34.05 -12.97
N ASP A 42 16.35 -34.39 -14.05
CA ASP A 42 16.83 -34.23 -15.42
C ASP A 42 16.89 -32.74 -15.82
N GLU A 43 15.88 -31.95 -15.46
CA GLU A 43 15.83 -30.49 -15.68
C GLU A 43 16.91 -29.76 -14.88
N ILE A 44 17.15 -30.15 -13.62
CA ILE A 44 18.22 -29.57 -12.78
C ILE A 44 19.58 -29.73 -13.47
N ARG A 45 19.83 -30.89 -14.10
CA ARG A 45 21.06 -31.16 -14.87
C ARG A 45 21.11 -30.38 -16.18
N THR A 46 19.99 -30.15 -16.87
CA THR A 46 19.92 -29.32 -18.08
C THR A 46 20.11 -27.82 -17.81
N ILE A 47 19.55 -27.31 -16.69
CA ILE A 47 19.66 -25.91 -16.27
C ILE A 47 21.06 -25.61 -15.69
N SER A 48 21.71 -26.61 -15.10
CA SER A 48 23.00 -26.43 -14.44
C SER A 48 24.19 -26.46 -15.40
N VAL A 49 24.98 -25.39 -15.38
CA VAL A 49 26.22 -25.28 -16.16
C VAL A 49 27.42 -25.94 -15.44
N LYS A 50 27.31 -26.22 -14.12
CA LYS A 50 28.42 -26.78 -13.34
C LYS A 50 27.97 -27.66 -12.16
N GLN A 51 28.44 -28.91 -12.14
CA GLN A 51 28.40 -29.75 -10.94
C GLN A 51 29.43 -29.25 -9.92
N ILE A 52 28.99 -29.07 -8.67
CA ILE A 52 29.83 -28.69 -7.53
C ILE A 52 30.28 -29.95 -6.80
N THR A 53 31.58 -30.13 -6.66
CA THR A 53 32.19 -31.34 -6.08
C THR A 53 33.00 -31.05 -4.81
N LYS A 54 33.43 -29.80 -4.60
CA LYS A 54 34.21 -29.38 -3.42
C LYS A 54 33.41 -28.42 -2.52
N PRO A 55 33.58 -28.49 -1.19
CA PRO A 55 33.03 -27.50 -0.27
C PRO A 55 33.86 -26.19 -0.25
N ASP A 56 35.14 -26.29 -0.65
CA ASP A 56 36.08 -25.18 -0.73
C ASP A 56 35.56 -24.07 -1.65
N ARG A 57 35.85 -22.82 -1.29
CA ARG A 57 35.33 -21.62 -1.98
C ARG A 57 36.44 -20.86 -2.67
N LEU A 58 37.47 -20.51 -1.90
CA LEU A 58 38.69 -19.84 -2.34
C LEU A 58 39.90 -20.71 -2.00
N ASP A 59 40.96 -20.61 -2.80
CA ASP A 59 42.25 -21.24 -2.51
C ASP A 59 43.15 -20.35 -1.61
N VAL A 60 44.38 -20.80 -1.35
CA VAL A 60 45.37 -20.09 -0.52
C VAL A 60 45.79 -18.73 -1.13
N LYS A 61 45.43 -18.44 -2.38
CA LYS A 61 45.65 -17.17 -3.09
C LYS A 61 44.39 -16.31 -3.17
N ASN A 62 43.34 -16.67 -2.43
CA ASN A 62 41.99 -16.09 -2.51
C ASN A 62 41.33 -16.19 -3.90
N CYS A 63 41.77 -17.12 -4.76
CA CYS A 63 41.18 -17.36 -6.07
C CYS A 63 40.04 -18.40 -5.99
N PRO A 64 38.91 -18.25 -6.71
CA PRO A 64 37.80 -19.20 -6.64
C PRO A 64 38.18 -20.62 -7.09
N VAL A 65 37.87 -21.62 -6.27
CA VAL A 65 38.27 -23.02 -6.49
C VAL A 65 37.46 -23.66 -7.62
N PRO A 66 38.10 -24.25 -8.66
CA PRO A 66 37.40 -25.01 -9.68
C PRO A 66 36.67 -26.22 -9.09
N GLY A 67 35.37 -26.33 -9.37
CA GLY A 67 34.44 -27.31 -8.76
C GLY A 67 33.95 -26.94 -7.35
N GLY A 68 34.31 -25.76 -6.84
CA GLY A 68 33.87 -25.21 -5.55
C GLY A 68 32.65 -24.28 -5.64
N LEU A 69 32.13 -23.83 -4.50
CA LEU A 69 30.86 -23.07 -4.41
C LEU A 69 30.88 -21.67 -5.03
N LEU A 70 32.03 -21.20 -5.50
CA LEU A 70 32.22 -19.93 -6.22
C LEU A 70 32.85 -20.12 -7.61
N ASP A 71 32.73 -21.32 -8.21
CA ASP A 71 33.31 -21.61 -9.53
C ASP A 71 32.95 -20.51 -10.57
N PRO A 72 33.92 -19.91 -11.30
CA PRO A 72 33.67 -18.81 -12.24
C PRO A 72 32.75 -19.17 -13.43
N ALA A 73 32.38 -20.44 -13.62
CA ALA A 73 31.30 -20.85 -14.51
C ALA A 73 29.91 -20.36 -14.04
N MET A 74 29.67 -20.28 -12.72
CA MET A 74 28.40 -19.78 -12.16
C MET A 74 28.27 -18.25 -12.19
N GLY A 75 29.34 -17.55 -12.57
CA GLY A 75 29.44 -16.10 -12.67
C GLY A 75 30.76 -15.57 -12.09
N PRO A 76 31.15 -14.33 -12.43
CA PRO A 76 32.31 -13.67 -11.83
C PRO A 76 32.06 -13.39 -10.34
N THR A 77 33.14 -13.31 -9.56
CA THR A 77 33.06 -12.96 -8.12
C THR A 77 33.41 -11.48 -7.90
N ASN A 78 34.36 -10.94 -8.67
CA ASN A 78 34.72 -9.53 -8.67
C ASN A 78 34.31 -8.86 -9.99
N ASP A 79 34.18 -7.52 -10.02
CA ASP A 79 33.77 -6.79 -11.23
C ASP A 79 34.80 -6.86 -12.38
N THR A 80 36.07 -7.09 -12.06
CA THR A 80 37.15 -7.37 -13.02
C THR A 80 37.00 -8.70 -13.73
N ASP A 81 36.34 -9.68 -13.09
CA ASP A 81 36.35 -11.06 -13.54
C ASP A 81 35.38 -11.27 -14.70
N ILE A 82 35.67 -12.29 -15.51
CA ILE A 82 34.87 -12.69 -16.66
C ILE A 82 34.25 -14.06 -16.37
N CYS A 83 32.95 -14.20 -16.61
CA CYS A 83 32.27 -15.49 -16.49
C CYS A 83 32.83 -16.50 -17.50
N LYS A 84 33.21 -17.70 -17.04
CA LYS A 84 33.71 -18.77 -17.92
C LYS A 84 32.64 -19.39 -18.84
N SER A 85 31.36 -19.08 -18.62
CA SER A 85 30.23 -19.69 -19.35
C SER A 85 29.56 -18.75 -20.35
N CYS A 86 29.42 -17.44 -20.05
CA CYS A 86 28.88 -16.46 -21.01
C CYS A 86 29.91 -15.44 -21.53
N GLY A 87 31.15 -15.43 -21.01
CA GLY A 87 32.18 -14.46 -21.41
C GLY A 87 31.92 -13.01 -20.97
N GLN A 88 30.96 -12.78 -20.07
CA GLN A 88 30.57 -11.43 -19.63
C GLN A 88 31.09 -11.08 -18.23
N HIS A 89 31.33 -9.78 -18.01
CA HIS A 89 31.62 -9.19 -16.70
C HIS A 89 30.39 -9.10 -15.79
N SER A 90 30.64 -8.94 -14.48
CA SER A 90 29.67 -8.85 -13.36
C SER A 90 28.35 -8.13 -13.69
N ILE A 91 28.43 -6.89 -14.20
CA ILE A 91 27.24 -6.06 -14.46
C ILE A 91 26.27 -6.72 -15.45
N ARG A 92 26.80 -7.34 -16.52
CA ARG A 92 26.00 -7.88 -17.65
C ARG A 92 25.65 -9.35 -17.46
N CYS A 93 26.56 -10.13 -16.87
CA CYS A 93 26.38 -11.56 -16.63
C CYS A 93 25.10 -11.84 -15.81
N PRO A 94 24.11 -12.60 -16.32
CA PRO A 94 22.91 -12.94 -15.54
C PRO A 94 23.24 -13.87 -14.35
N GLY A 95 24.39 -14.56 -14.43
CA GLY A 95 24.74 -15.67 -13.55
C GLY A 95 24.19 -17.00 -14.07
N HIS A 96 24.84 -18.10 -13.70
CA HIS A 96 24.44 -19.45 -14.13
C HIS A 96 24.32 -20.39 -12.92
N PHE A 97 23.36 -21.31 -12.98
CA PHE A 97 23.12 -22.25 -11.90
C PHE A 97 24.17 -23.37 -11.87
N GLY A 98 24.56 -23.77 -10.65
CA GLY A 98 25.25 -25.03 -10.39
C GLY A 98 24.29 -26.10 -9.88
N HIS A 99 24.76 -27.31 -9.66
CA HIS A 99 24.05 -28.32 -8.86
C HIS A 99 25.02 -29.13 -8.00
N ILE A 100 24.50 -29.66 -6.88
CA ILE A 100 25.13 -30.70 -6.06
C ILE A 100 24.37 -32.00 -6.31
N GLU A 101 25.08 -33.05 -6.71
CA GLU A 101 24.52 -34.39 -6.83
C GLU A 101 24.67 -35.14 -5.49
N LEU A 102 23.56 -35.64 -4.95
CA LEU A 102 23.51 -36.23 -3.61
C LEU A 102 23.78 -37.74 -3.66
N ALA A 103 24.67 -38.22 -2.81
CA ALA A 103 25.11 -39.63 -2.78
C ALA A 103 23.98 -40.64 -2.46
N LYS A 104 22.89 -40.17 -1.87
CA LYS A 104 21.63 -40.88 -1.64
C LYS A 104 20.45 -39.90 -1.71
N PRO A 105 19.26 -40.35 -2.15
CA PRO A 105 18.06 -39.52 -2.14
C PRO A 105 17.71 -39.04 -0.73
N LEU A 106 17.28 -37.78 -0.63
CA LEU A 106 16.77 -37.15 0.58
C LEU A 106 15.26 -36.90 0.44
N PHE A 107 14.56 -36.72 1.56
CA PHE A 107 13.18 -36.24 1.54
C PHE A 107 13.17 -34.72 1.33
N ASN A 108 12.25 -34.24 0.47
CA ASN A 108 12.03 -32.82 0.23
C ASN A 108 11.48 -32.13 1.50
N PRO A 109 12.21 -31.18 2.13
CA PRO A 109 11.78 -30.56 3.38
C PRO A 109 10.47 -29.79 3.30
N LEU A 110 10.08 -29.30 2.11
CA LEU A 110 8.86 -28.53 1.92
C LEU A 110 7.60 -29.42 1.91
N LEU A 111 7.71 -30.64 1.37
CA LEU A 111 6.58 -31.56 1.18
C LEU A 111 6.50 -32.69 2.20
N PHE A 112 7.46 -32.81 3.13
CA PHE A 112 7.59 -33.94 4.06
C PHE A 112 6.33 -34.25 4.88
N MET A 113 5.54 -33.24 5.25
CA MET A 113 4.28 -33.47 6.00
C MET A 113 3.16 -34.02 5.11
N SER A 114 3.06 -33.58 3.85
CA SER A 114 2.14 -34.14 2.85
C SER A 114 2.53 -35.59 2.53
N LEU A 115 3.83 -35.85 2.32
CA LEU A 115 4.39 -37.19 2.16
C LEU A 115 4.01 -38.12 3.33
N LYS A 116 4.22 -37.67 4.58
CA LYS A 116 3.90 -38.48 5.76
C LYS A 116 2.41 -38.84 5.82
N ASN A 117 1.53 -37.89 5.54
CA ASN A 117 0.09 -38.15 5.51
C ASN A 117 -0.28 -39.16 4.40
N LEU A 118 0.32 -39.02 3.22
CA LEU A 118 0.16 -39.95 2.11
C LEU A 118 0.60 -41.38 2.47
N LEU A 119 1.73 -41.54 3.16
CA LEU A 119 2.22 -42.84 3.63
C LEU A 119 1.36 -43.47 4.72
N HIS A 120 0.57 -42.69 5.48
CA HIS A 120 -0.41 -43.23 6.40
C HIS A 120 -1.65 -43.82 5.69
N VAL A 121 -2.03 -43.28 4.52
CA VAL A 121 -3.16 -43.78 3.71
C VAL A 121 -2.76 -44.80 2.64
N THR A 122 -1.48 -44.91 2.29
CA THR A 122 -0.93 -45.88 1.32
C THR A 122 -0.67 -47.25 1.96
N CYS A 123 -1.04 -48.36 1.32
CA CYS A 123 -0.71 -49.70 1.81
C CYS A 123 0.70 -50.15 1.37
N PHE A 124 1.52 -50.59 2.31
CA PHE A 124 2.91 -51.02 2.05
C PHE A 124 3.04 -52.46 1.49
N HIS A 125 1.92 -53.08 1.09
CA HIS A 125 1.88 -54.47 0.59
C HIS A 125 1.15 -54.64 -0.74
N CYS A 126 0.06 -53.91 -0.97
CA CYS A 126 -0.65 -53.91 -2.26
C CYS A 126 -0.51 -52.59 -3.04
N HIS A 127 0.27 -51.62 -2.51
CA HIS A 127 0.60 -50.36 -3.18
C HIS A 127 -0.62 -49.61 -3.72
N LYS A 128 -1.70 -49.61 -2.93
CA LYS A 128 -2.97 -48.91 -3.17
C LYS A 128 -3.35 -48.08 -1.97
N PHE A 129 -4.37 -47.23 -2.09
CA PHE A 129 -4.95 -46.61 -0.91
C PHE A 129 -5.56 -47.67 0.02
N ARG A 130 -5.53 -47.39 1.33
CA ARG A 130 -6.04 -48.31 2.37
C ARG A 130 -7.55 -48.22 2.54
N LEU A 131 -8.19 -47.23 1.93
CA LEU A 131 -9.64 -47.02 1.85
C LEU A 131 -10.29 -48.03 0.89
N ASN A 132 -11.62 -48.12 0.95
CA ASN A 132 -12.40 -48.87 -0.04
C ASN A 132 -12.28 -48.17 -1.41
N ARG A 133 -12.29 -48.94 -2.50
CA ARG A 133 -12.19 -48.40 -3.87
C ARG A 133 -13.25 -47.33 -4.14
N GLU A 134 -14.52 -47.60 -3.82
CA GLU A 134 -15.64 -46.65 -3.90
C GLU A 134 -15.36 -45.29 -3.24
N GLN A 135 -14.59 -45.26 -2.15
CA GLN A 135 -14.26 -44.02 -1.44
C GLN A 135 -13.18 -43.23 -2.17
N VAL A 136 -12.22 -43.91 -2.80
CA VAL A 136 -11.18 -43.29 -3.65
C VAL A 136 -11.79 -42.77 -4.94
N ASP A 137 -12.62 -43.59 -5.61
CA ASP A 137 -13.32 -43.21 -6.84
C ASP A 137 -14.28 -42.03 -6.56
N ARG A 138 -14.99 -41.98 -5.42
CA ARG A 138 -15.78 -40.81 -5.01
C ARG A 138 -14.95 -39.54 -4.87
N TYR A 139 -13.84 -39.59 -4.12
CA TYR A 139 -12.96 -38.42 -3.97
C TYR A 139 -12.28 -38.00 -5.27
N THR A 140 -12.04 -38.94 -6.19
CA THR A 140 -11.53 -38.64 -7.53
C THR A 140 -12.59 -37.93 -8.37
N ASN A 141 -13.84 -38.38 -8.32
CA ASN A 141 -14.95 -37.77 -9.03
C ASN A 141 -15.35 -36.40 -8.43
N GLU A 142 -15.28 -36.21 -7.10
CA GLU A 142 -15.43 -34.91 -6.40
C GLU A 142 -14.41 -33.89 -6.95
N LEU A 143 -13.14 -34.31 -7.10
CA LEU A 143 -12.09 -33.48 -7.71
C LEU A 143 -12.33 -33.24 -9.20
N ASP A 144 -12.63 -34.27 -10.00
CA ASP A 144 -12.92 -34.13 -11.45
C ASP A 144 -14.10 -33.16 -11.72
N LEU A 145 -15.10 -33.09 -10.83
CA LEU A 145 -16.18 -32.10 -10.89
C LEU A 145 -15.70 -30.68 -10.56
N LEU A 146 -14.88 -30.51 -9.51
CA LEU A 146 -14.30 -29.21 -9.15
C LEU A 146 -13.37 -28.66 -10.25
N VAL A 147 -12.66 -29.52 -10.98
CA VAL A 147 -11.87 -29.16 -12.18
C VAL A 147 -12.77 -28.63 -13.30
N ARG A 148 -13.91 -29.28 -13.55
CA ARG A 148 -14.86 -28.86 -14.59
C ARG A 148 -15.54 -27.52 -14.28
N GLY A 149 -15.62 -27.17 -12.99
CA GLY A 149 -16.27 -25.96 -12.45
C GLY A 149 -17.49 -26.25 -11.57
N ASP A 150 -17.86 -27.51 -11.38
CA ASP A 150 -19.13 -27.90 -10.76
C ASP A 150 -19.01 -28.14 -9.25
N ILE A 151 -19.06 -27.03 -8.50
CA ILE A 151 -19.00 -27.04 -7.04
C ILE A 151 -20.28 -27.65 -6.42
N ALA A 152 -21.42 -27.51 -7.10
CA ALA A 152 -22.72 -27.97 -6.59
C ALA A 152 -22.81 -29.50 -6.59
N HIS A 153 -22.54 -30.13 -7.74
CA HIS A 153 -22.54 -31.59 -7.82
C HIS A 153 -21.41 -32.22 -7.00
N ALA A 154 -20.25 -31.56 -6.87
CA ALA A 154 -19.17 -32.01 -5.98
C ALA A 154 -19.63 -32.10 -4.50
N LYS A 155 -20.41 -31.13 -4.01
CA LYS A 155 -20.97 -31.18 -2.65
C LYS A 155 -22.14 -32.14 -2.49
N ASN A 156 -23.03 -32.21 -3.48
CA ASN A 156 -24.10 -33.21 -3.48
C ASN A 156 -23.55 -34.65 -3.43
N LEU A 157 -22.33 -34.88 -3.92
CA LEU A 157 -21.59 -36.16 -3.81
C LEU A 157 -21.08 -36.48 -2.39
N GLU A 158 -20.92 -35.48 -1.53
CA GLU A 158 -20.57 -35.63 -0.12
C GLU A 158 -21.82 -35.94 0.73
N ASP A 159 -22.91 -35.20 0.51
CA ASP A 159 -24.19 -35.41 1.21
C ASP A 159 -24.88 -36.73 0.79
N SER A 160 -24.67 -37.19 -0.45
CA SER A 160 -25.17 -38.46 -0.96
C SER A 160 -24.45 -39.65 -0.33
N GLY A 161 -24.96 -40.10 0.83
CA GLY A 161 -24.43 -41.17 1.69
C GLY A 161 -24.41 -42.58 1.09
N GLY A 162 -23.69 -42.80 -0.02
CA GLY A 162 -23.34 -44.13 -0.53
C GLY A 162 -24.42 -44.89 -1.29
N LYS A 163 -25.45 -44.21 -1.82
CA LYS A 163 -26.47 -44.81 -2.70
C LYS A 163 -26.81 -43.93 -3.91
N ALA A 164 -25.89 -43.90 -4.88
CA ALA A 164 -26.13 -43.52 -6.27
C ALA A 164 -24.97 -44.09 -7.13
N LEU A 165 -25.21 -44.31 -8.43
CA LEU A 165 -24.28 -44.86 -9.44
C LEU A 165 -24.06 -46.39 -9.42
N LEU A 166 -25.12 -47.13 -9.79
CA LEU A 166 -25.04 -48.30 -10.66
C LEU A 166 -26.26 -48.30 -11.60
N GLU A 167 -26.22 -47.52 -12.68
CA GLU A 167 -27.13 -47.63 -13.82
C GLU A 167 -26.49 -46.89 -15.02
N GLU A 168 -26.03 -47.71 -15.99
CA GLU A 168 -25.76 -47.40 -17.42
C GLU A 168 -24.67 -46.31 -17.72
N ASP A 169 -23.92 -46.35 -18.83
CA ASP A 169 -23.96 -47.18 -20.04
C ASP A 169 -22.75 -48.13 -20.19
N ASP A 170 -22.99 -49.34 -20.69
CA ASP A 170 -22.02 -50.12 -21.48
C ASP A 170 -22.77 -51.02 -22.48
N LYS A 171 -23.07 -50.46 -23.67
CA LYS A 171 -23.49 -51.17 -24.90
C LYS A 171 -23.67 -50.23 -26.10
N THR A 172 -22.70 -50.22 -27.02
CA THR A 172 -22.90 -50.56 -28.45
C THR A 172 -21.58 -50.37 -29.21
N GLU A 173 -21.20 -51.38 -30.00
CA GLU A 173 -20.10 -51.25 -30.97
C GLU A 173 -20.60 -50.65 -32.29
N ALA A 174 -19.69 -49.92 -32.95
CA ALA A 174 -19.59 -49.77 -34.41
C ALA A 174 -20.85 -49.43 -35.23
N THR A 175 -21.13 -48.12 -35.36
CA THR A 175 -21.48 -47.54 -36.67
C THR A 175 -20.71 -46.24 -36.91
N SER A 176 -20.27 -46.01 -38.14
CA SER A 176 -19.57 -44.80 -38.56
C SER A 176 -20.50 -43.59 -38.62
N GLY A 177 -20.08 -42.46 -38.04
CA GLY A 177 -20.84 -41.21 -38.06
C GLY A 177 -19.97 -40.03 -37.65
N ASP A 178 -19.45 -39.28 -38.62
CA ASP A 178 -18.59 -38.12 -38.39
C ASP A 178 -19.36 -36.98 -37.72
N LYS A 179 -18.96 -36.66 -36.48
CA LYS A 179 -19.21 -35.37 -35.83
C LYS A 179 -18.00 -34.91 -35.03
N SER A 180 -17.10 -34.20 -35.71
CA SER A 180 -16.13 -33.31 -35.07
C SER A 180 -16.80 -32.38 -34.05
N ALA A 181 -16.50 -32.59 -32.77
CA ALA A 181 -16.69 -31.63 -31.69
C ALA A 181 -15.31 -31.14 -31.24
N CYS A 182 -14.66 -30.34 -32.10
CA CYS A 182 -13.29 -29.89 -31.90
C CYS A 182 -13.13 -29.09 -30.60
N SER A 183 -12.00 -29.27 -29.93
CA SER A 183 -11.66 -28.63 -28.66
C SER A 183 -11.59 -27.11 -28.75
N GLN A 184 -12.39 -26.43 -27.94
CA GLN A 184 -12.07 -25.08 -27.44
C GLN A 184 -11.89 -25.18 -25.93
N SER A 185 -10.65 -25.40 -25.50
CA SER A 185 -10.25 -25.33 -24.09
C SER A 185 -10.11 -23.85 -23.70
N GLU A 186 -11.24 -23.18 -23.45
CA GLU A 186 -11.23 -21.88 -22.80
C GLU A 186 -10.44 -21.97 -21.49
N ASN A 187 -9.56 -21.00 -21.22
CA ASN A 187 -8.70 -20.98 -20.04
C ASN A 187 -9.51 -20.73 -18.77
N LYS A 188 -10.14 -21.79 -18.24
CA LYS A 188 -10.99 -21.75 -17.03
C LYS A 188 -10.21 -21.25 -15.82
N THR A 189 -10.39 -19.98 -15.49
CA THR A 189 -9.86 -19.35 -14.29
C THR A 189 -10.49 -19.96 -13.05
N TRP A 190 -9.66 -20.52 -12.17
CA TRP A 190 -10.11 -21.17 -10.94
C TRP A 190 -10.57 -20.13 -9.91
N THR A 191 -11.77 -20.33 -9.36
CA THR A 191 -12.25 -19.53 -8.22
C THR A 191 -11.55 -19.91 -6.92
N SER A 192 -11.49 -18.97 -5.98
CA SER A 192 -11.01 -19.20 -4.61
C SER A 192 -11.82 -20.27 -3.87
N ILE A 193 -13.10 -20.45 -4.23
CA ILE A 193 -13.99 -21.48 -3.67
C ILE A 193 -13.57 -22.86 -4.18
N GLN A 194 -13.41 -23.07 -5.50
CA GLN A 194 -12.93 -24.34 -6.05
C GLN A 194 -11.60 -24.77 -5.43
N LEU A 195 -10.64 -23.84 -5.30
CA LEU A 195 -9.35 -24.12 -4.68
C LEU A 195 -9.49 -24.53 -3.20
N LYS A 196 -10.34 -23.83 -2.44
CA LYS A 196 -10.60 -24.14 -1.03
C LYS A 196 -11.27 -25.51 -0.85
N GLU A 197 -12.25 -25.84 -1.69
CA GLU A 197 -12.92 -27.14 -1.63
C GLU A 197 -12.01 -28.27 -2.10
N ALA A 198 -11.25 -28.12 -3.18
CA ALA A 198 -10.28 -29.15 -3.62
C ALA A 198 -9.22 -29.45 -2.54
N LEU A 199 -8.67 -28.42 -1.90
CA LEU A 199 -7.77 -28.58 -0.75
C LEU A 199 -8.47 -29.23 0.46
N SER A 200 -9.76 -28.97 0.66
CA SER A 200 -10.59 -29.67 1.64
C SER A 200 -10.69 -31.16 1.30
N THR A 201 -11.04 -31.52 0.06
CA THR A 201 -11.13 -32.90 -0.44
C THR A 201 -9.82 -33.68 -0.25
N PHE A 202 -8.68 -33.11 -0.64
CA PHE A 202 -7.36 -33.69 -0.36
C PHE A 202 -7.13 -33.89 1.15
N ALA A 203 -7.48 -32.90 1.98
CA ALA A 203 -7.33 -33.00 3.44
C ALA A 203 -8.29 -34.02 4.08
N LYS A 204 -9.51 -34.21 3.55
CA LYS A 204 -10.48 -35.24 3.98
C LYS A 204 -9.88 -36.63 3.79
N LEU A 205 -9.35 -36.93 2.60
CA LEU A 205 -8.72 -38.22 2.30
C LEU A 205 -7.46 -38.44 3.16
N MET A 206 -6.54 -37.48 3.19
CA MET A 206 -5.26 -37.56 3.91
C MET A 206 -5.42 -37.74 5.44
N LYS A 207 -6.56 -37.38 6.02
CA LYS A 207 -6.88 -37.58 7.45
C LYS A 207 -7.44 -38.97 7.79
N LYS A 208 -7.97 -39.73 6.83
CA LYS A 208 -8.66 -41.02 7.08
C LYS A 208 -7.69 -42.18 7.41
N ARG A 209 -7.34 -42.31 8.69
CA ARG A 209 -6.43 -43.35 9.20
C ARG A 209 -7.14 -44.69 9.49
N GLN A 210 -7.29 -45.55 8.49
CA GLN A 210 -7.68 -46.94 8.73
C GLN A 210 -6.58 -47.75 9.48
N LYS A 211 -6.96 -48.82 10.17
CA LYS A 211 -6.03 -49.73 10.91
C LYS A 211 -5.54 -50.93 10.07
N LYS A 212 -6.34 -51.39 9.11
CA LYS A 212 -5.99 -52.39 8.08
C LYS A 212 -5.93 -51.73 6.69
N CYS A 213 -5.83 -52.50 5.62
CA CYS A 213 -6.13 -52.08 4.24
C CYS A 213 -7.41 -52.79 3.79
N ALA A 214 -8.36 -52.06 3.20
CA ALA A 214 -9.62 -52.64 2.72
C ALA A 214 -9.45 -53.63 1.53
N HIS A 215 -8.31 -53.60 0.83
CA HIS A 215 -8.04 -54.44 -0.35
C HIS A 215 -7.33 -55.76 -0.03
N CYS A 216 -6.45 -55.79 0.98
CA CYS A 216 -5.63 -56.97 1.30
C CYS A 216 -5.61 -57.36 2.79
N ASP A 217 -6.43 -56.72 3.63
CA ASP A 217 -6.60 -56.96 5.08
C ASP A 217 -5.36 -56.74 5.99
N LYS A 218 -4.16 -56.60 5.40
CA LYS A 218 -2.88 -56.39 6.09
C LYS A 218 -2.82 -55.04 6.83
N LYS A 219 -2.01 -55.02 7.90
CA LYS A 219 -1.68 -53.83 8.69
C LYS A 219 -0.35 -53.24 8.24
N ASN A 220 -0.31 -51.93 7.99
CA ASN A 220 0.96 -51.21 7.85
C ASN A 220 1.72 -51.13 9.19
N PRO A 221 3.04 -50.93 9.18
CA PRO A 221 3.78 -50.49 10.38
C PRO A 221 3.30 -49.11 10.87
N MET A 222 3.56 -48.80 12.14
CA MET A 222 3.40 -47.43 12.64
C MET A 222 4.58 -46.57 12.17
N ILE A 223 4.29 -45.46 11.52
CA ILE A 223 5.30 -44.52 11.01
C ILE A 223 5.48 -43.37 12.00
N SER A 224 6.72 -43.10 12.39
CA SER A 224 7.10 -42.03 13.31
C SER A 224 8.26 -41.20 12.75
N HIS A 225 8.44 -39.97 13.26
CA HIS A 225 9.53 -39.07 12.88
C HIS A 225 10.19 -38.45 14.13
N PRO A 226 11.27 -39.03 14.68
CA PRO A 226 11.98 -38.41 15.81
C PRO A 226 12.78 -37.16 15.40
N ILE A 227 13.13 -37.06 14.12
CA ILE A 227 13.83 -35.93 13.50
C ILE A 227 13.01 -35.50 12.26
N TYR A 228 12.98 -34.20 11.97
CA TYR A 228 12.31 -33.69 10.76
C TYR A 228 12.97 -34.27 9.50
N CYS A 229 12.17 -34.70 8.53
CA CYS A 229 12.62 -35.45 7.34
C CYS A 229 13.35 -36.77 7.64
N TRP A 230 13.08 -37.45 8.76
CA TRP A 230 13.53 -38.82 8.98
C TRP A 230 12.39 -39.72 9.46
N LEU A 231 12.29 -40.93 8.90
CA LEU A 231 11.18 -41.86 9.18
C LEU A 231 11.68 -43.15 9.86
N ILE A 232 10.94 -43.58 10.88
CA ILE A 232 11.09 -44.86 11.54
C ILE A 232 9.76 -45.62 11.46
N LYS A 233 9.82 -46.85 10.94
CA LYS A 233 8.72 -47.81 10.93
C LYS A 233 8.83 -48.72 12.16
N ASP A 234 7.74 -48.83 12.92
CA ASP A 234 7.62 -49.72 14.06
C ASP A 234 6.65 -50.86 13.73
N THR A 235 7.11 -52.09 13.88
CA THR A 235 6.37 -53.31 13.55
C THR A 235 6.10 -54.10 14.81
N THR A 236 4.84 -54.20 15.25
CA THR A 236 4.51 -55.06 16.39
C THR A 236 4.49 -56.52 15.94
N SER A 237 5.00 -57.44 16.77
CA SER A 237 4.93 -58.89 16.57
C SER A 237 3.49 -59.36 16.29
N SER A 238 2.49 -58.76 16.94
CA SER A 238 1.06 -58.99 16.73
C SER A 238 0.54 -58.53 15.36
N SER A 239 1.20 -57.57 14.71
CA SER A 239 0.87 -57.15 13.34
C SER A 239 1.56 -58.02 12.30
N VAL A 240 2.81 -58.45 12.56
CA VAL A 240 3.52 -59.41 11.69
C VAL A 240 2.75 -60.74 11.59
N ARG A 241 2.35 -61.33 12.73
CA ARG A 241 1.50 -62.55 12.72
C ARG A 241 0.18 -62.34 11.98
N ALA A 242 -0.48 -61.21 12.18
CA ALA A 242 -1.74 -60.90 11.51
C ALA A 242 -1.59 -60.78 9.97
N ASN A 243 -0.45 -60.24 9.50
CA ASN A 243 -0.17 -60.14 8.07
C ASN A 243 0.17 -61.51 7.46
N ALA A 244 0.98 -62.34 8.14
CA ALA A 244 1.27 -63.71 7.68
C ALA A 244 -0.01 -64.59 7.58
N ILE A 245 -0.95 -64.43 8.52
CA ILE A 245 -2.26 -65.09 8.46
C ILE A 245 -3.11 -64.57 7.29
N ALA A 246 -3.00 -63.28 6.93
CA ALA A 246 -3.68 -62.73 5.75
C ALA A 246 -3.07 -63.25 4.43
N ASP A 247 -1.74 -63.39 4.35
CA ASP A 247 -1.06 -64.02 3.20
C ASP A 247 -1.47 -65.48 3.01
N ALA A 248 -1.59 -66.25 4.09
CA ALA A 248 -2.08 -67.64 4.05
C ALA A 248 -3.52 -67.75 3.54
N LYS A 249 -4.37 -66.75 3.83
CA LYS A 249 -5.76 -66.69 3.33
C LYS A 249 -5.84 -66.29 1.85
N LEU A 250 -5.10 -65.27 1.44
CA LEU A 250 -5.04 -64.82 0.04
C LEU A 250 -4.51 -65.91 -0.91
N SER A 251 -3.71 -66.84 -0.39
CA SER A 251 -3.17 -67.99 -1.14
C SER A 251 -4.17 -69.16 -1.31
N GLY A 252 -5.34 -69.14 -0.67
CA GLY A 252 -6.23 -70.30 -0.55
C GLY A 252 -7.42 -70.33 -1.52
N ASP A 253 -7.74 -69.23 -2.21
CA ASP A 253 -9.02 -69.07 -2.92
C ASP A 253 -8.88 -69.29 -4.45
N GLY A 254 -8.45 -70.50 -4.80
CA GLY A 254 -8.39 -70.97 -6.19
C GLY A 254 -9.78 -71.44 -6.65
N ARG A 255 -10.42 -70.70 -7.56
CA ARG A 255 -11.79 -70.93 -8.01
C ARG A 255 -12.05 -72.38 -8.44
N VAL A 256 -13.02 -73.04 -7.79
CA VAL A 256 -13.75 -74.15 -8.39
C VAL A 256 -14.69 -73.58 -9.46
N HIS A 257 -14.61 -74.10 -10.68
CA HIS A 257 -15.69 -73.98 -11.65
C HIS A 257 -15.91 -75.33 -12.32
N ASP A 258 -17.18 -75.69 -12.52
CA ASP A 258 -17.58 -77.06 -12.84
C ASP A 258 -17.25 -77.46 -14.29
N SER A 259 -17.09 -78.77 -14.50
CA SER A 259 -16.61 -79.38 -15.72
C SER A 259 -17.71 -79.67 -16.74
N ARG A 260 -17.45 -79.42 -18.04
CA ARG A 260 -18.12 -80.13 -19.14
C ARG A 260 -17.37 -80.08 -20.49
N GLU A 261 -16.86 -81.25 -20.86
CA GLU A 261 -16.81 -81.86 -22.20
C GLU A 261 -16.10 -81.19 -23.40
N THR A 262 -15.31 -82.03 -24.10
CA THR A 262 -14.63 -81.82 -25.41
C THR A 262 -13.53 -80.75 -25.49
N GLY A 263 -12.41 -80.94 -26.21
CA GLY A 263 -11.90 -82.13 -26.92
C GLY A 263 -10.73 -81.78 -27.87
N VAL A 264 -10.07 -82.80 -28.45
CA VAL A 264 -9.15 -82.72 -29.61
C VAL A 264 -7.73 -82.13 -29.39
N SER A 265 -6.76 -83.05 -29.25
CA SER A 265 -5.34 -83.08 -29.68
C SER A 265 -4.53 -81.81 -30.07
N GLY A 266 -3.24 -81.83 -29.70
CA GLY A 266 -2.16 -81.91 -30.71
C GLY A 266 -0.83 -81.14 -30.47
N LEU A 267 0.29 -81.90 -30.51
CA LEU A 267 1.67 -81.53 -30.89
C LEU A 267 2.43 -80.55 -29.93
N ASP A 268 3.54 -80.92 -29.26
CA ASP A 268 4.95 -81.19 -29.71
C ASP A 268 5.74 -79.86 -29.94
N GLU A 269 7.03 -79.63 -29.62
CA GLU A 269 8.26 -80.31 -29.06
C GLU A 269 9.20 -79.15 -28.56
N GLU A 270 10.40 -79.20 -27.95
CA GLU A 270 11.40 -80.06 -27.24
C GLU A 270 12.27 -79.03 -26.43
N LEU A 271 13.07 -79.21 -25.37
CA LEU A 271 13.62 -80.28 -24.49
C LEU A 271 13.75 -79.66 -23.06
N THR A 272 14.49 -80.09 -22.01
CA THR A 272 15.53 -81.12 -21.75
C THR A 272 15.44 -81.56 -20.26
N SER A 273 16.28 -82.52 -19.81
CA SER A 273 16.57 -82.74 -18.38
C SER A 273 18.02 -83.24 -18.17
N PRO A 274 18.56 -83.29 -16.92
CA PRO A 274 18.30 -84.38 -15.97
C PRO A 274 17.82 -83.86 -14.59
N GLY A 275 17.19 -84.63 -13.69
CA GLY A 275 17.42 -86.03 -13.31
C GLY A 275 18.33 -86.05 -12.06
N THR A 276 17.95 -86.56 -10.89
CA THR A 276 17.25 -87.83 -10.59
C THR A 276 16.12 -87.71 -9.54
N SER A 277 15.54 -88.84 -9.11
CA SER A 277 14.22 -88.95 -8.47
C SER A 277 14.22 -89.33 -6.99
N SER A 278 13.18 -88.90 -6.28
CA SER A 278 12.53 -89.68 -5.22
C SER A 278 11.00 -89.56 -5.37
N ARG A 279 10.25 -90.52 -4.82
CA ARG A 279 8.83 -90.75 -5.19
C ARG A 279 8.02 -91.12 -3.94
N GLY A 280 7.19 -90.21 -3.43
CA GLY A 280 6.36 -90.51 -2.26
C GLY A 280 5.39 -89.42 -1.77
N SER A 281 4.10 -89.71 -1.95
CA SER A 281 2.98 -89.36 -1.06
C SER A 281 2.47 -87.91 -0.90
N THR A 282 1.13 -87.85 -0.75
CA THR A 282 0.30 -86.86 -0.01
C THR A 282 0.22 -85.40 -0.47
N ASN A 283 -1.02 -84.97 -0.74
CA ASN A 283 -1.42 -83.56 -0.80
C ASN A 283 -1.39 -82.93 0.61
N GLU A 284 -0.30 -82.26 0.96
CA GLU A 284 -0.34 -81.27 2.05
C GLU A 284 -0.76 -79.90 1.52
N THR A 285 -1.73 -79.28 2.20
CA THR A 285 -1.97 -77.85 2.07
C THR A 285 -0.74 -77.11 2.60
N ARG A 286 -0.14 -76.20 1.81
CA ARG A 286 1.01 -75.39 2.23
C ARG A 286 0.64 -74.42 3.37
N ARG A 287 0.58 -74.94 4.59
CA ARG A 287 0.65 -74.14 5.81
C ARG A 287 2.06 -73.53 5.86
N ILE A 288 2.14 -72.21 6.06
CA ILE A 288 3.40 -71.55 6.39
C ILE A 288 3.92 -72.18 7.69
N SER A 289 5.18 -72.60 7.73
CA SER A 289 5.73 -73.28 8.91
C SER A 289 5.75 -72.34 10.11
N ASP A 290 5.48 -72.85 11.31
CA ASP A 290 5.55 -72.04 12.54
C ASP A 290 6.95 -71.43 12.72
N ASP A 291 8.00 -72.07 12.20
CA ASP A 291 9.38 -71.55 12.24
C ASP A 291 9.59 -70.35 11.31
N THR A 292 9.04 -70.33 10.10
CA THR A 292 9.07 -69.10 9.26
C THR A 292 8.22 -67.98 9.88
N ILE A 293 7.15 -68.31 10.59
CA ILE A 293 6.39 -67.31 11.37
C ILE A 293 7.21 -66.79 12.57
N LYS A 294 7.99 -67.64 13.26
CA LYS A 294 8.93 -67.24 14.32
C LYS A 294 10.01 -66.31 13.78
N GLU A 295 10.64 -66.63 12.64
CA GLU A 295 11.65 -65.77 12.00
C GLU A 295 11.08 -64.41 11.58
N MET A 296 9.92 -64.38 10.93
CA MET A 296 9.23 -63.12 10.60
C MET A 296 8.96 -62.28 11.85
N VAL A 297 8.51 -62.91 12.94
CA VAL A 297 8.28 -62.24 14.23
C VAL A 297 9.57 -61.78 14.91
N ALA A 298 10.67 -62.53 14.80
CA ALA A 298 11.99 -62.10 15.26
C ALA A 298 12.50 -60.86 14.50
N SER A 299 12.03 -60.65 13.26
CA SER A 299 12.32 -59.44 12.49
C SER A 299 11.50 -58.19 12.90
N SER A 300 10.63 -58.29 13.91
CA SER A 300 9.76 -57.19 14.36
C SER A 300 10.49 -56.13 15.20
N GLY A 301 9.86 -54.96 15.41
CA GLY A 301 10.40 -53.81 16.14
C GLY A 301 10.62 -52.57 15.28
N LYS A 302 11.44 -51.64 15.79
CA LYS A 302 11.75 -50.34 15.18
C LYS A 302 12.88 -50.45 14.15
N LYS A 303 12.60 -50.03 12.92
CA LYS A 303 13.57 -49.98 11.81
C LYS A 303 13.49 -48.62 11.11
N HIS A 304 14.59 -48.18 10.51
CA HIS A 304 14.54 -47.00 9.63
C HIS A 304 13.69 -47.31 8.38
N LEU A 305 12.94 -46.32 7.92
CA LEU A 305 12.19 -46.34 6.67
C LEU A 305 12.94 -45.43 5.70
N LEU A 306 13.77 -46.04 4.85
CA LEU A 306 14.76 -45.34 4.03
C LEU A 306 14.10 -44.64 2.83
N THR A 307 14.70 -43.55 2.37
CA THR A 307 14.16 -42.75 1.26
C THR A 307 13.89 -43.58 0.00
N THR A 308 14.78 -44.51 -0.33
CA THR A 308 14.66 -45.44 -1.48
C THR A 308 13.53 -46.45 -1.33
N GLU A 309 13.23 -46.90 -0.10
CA GLU A 309 12.08 -47.77 0.17
C GLU A 309 10.77 -47.01 -0.04
N VAL A 310 10.71 -45.77 0.45
CA VAL A 310 9.56 -44.87 0.26
C VAL A 310 9.35 -44.51 -1.21
N GLU A 311 10.44 -44.23 -1.96
CA GLU A 311 10.40 -43.95 -3.39
C GLU A 311 9.79 -45.12 -4.17
N SER A 312 10.16 -46.37 -3.88
CA SER A 312 9.53 -47.55 -4.49
C SER A 312 8.04 -47.66 -4.12
N ILE A 313 7.71 -47.50 -2.82
CA ILE A 313 6.31 -47.60 -2.35
C ILE A 313 5.39 -46.60 -3.07
N LEU A 314 5.84 -45.35 -3.26
CA LEU A 314 5.07 -44.34 -4.00
C LEU A 314 5.08 -44.57 -5.51
N LYS A 315 6.19 -45.03 -6.10
CA LYS A 315 6.26 -45.35 -7.53
C LYS A 315 5.24 -46.40 -7.93
N ASP A 316 5.00 -47.39 -7.07
CA ASP A 316 3.98 -48.42 -7.30
C ASP A 316 2.55 -47.92 -6.98
N LEU A 317 2.39 -46.97 -6.05
CA LEU A 317 1.11 -46.28 -5.85
C LEU A 317 0.69 -45.47 -7.08
N TRP A 318 1.60 -44.70 -7.69
CA TRP A 318 1.32 -43.90 -8.90
C TRP A 318 0.97 -44.76 -10.12
N LYS A 319 1.41 -46.02 -10.17
CA LYS A 319 0.95 -46.99 -11.17
C LYS A 319 -0.48 -47.47 -10.91
N ASN A 320 -0.80 -47.79 -9.65
CA ASN A 320 -2.04 -48.46 -9.27
C ASN A 320 -3.24 -47.52 -9.10
N GLU A 321 -3.02 -46.29 -8.64
CA GLU A 321 -4.05 -45.30 -8.27
C GLU A 321 -3.93 -44.02 -9.12
N ALA A 322 -3.54 -44.19 -10.39
CA ALA A 322 -3.08 -43.12 -11.26
C ALA A 322 -4.04 -41.92 -11.35
N ARG A 323 -5.36 -42.11 -11.48
CA ARG A 323 -6.34 -41.01 -11.59
C ARG A 323 -6.20 -39.98 -10.47
N PHE A 324 -6.24 -40.43 -9.22
CA PHE A 324 -6.11 -39.55 -8.05
C PHE A 324 -4.69 -39.00 -7.91
N CYS A 325 -3.66 -39.82 -8.16
CA CYS A 325 -2.26 -39.40 -8.10
C CYS A 325 -1.89 -38.33 -9.14
N MET A 326 -2.52 -38.34 -10.32
CA MET A 326 -2.34 -37.29 -11.34
C MET A 326 -2.97 -35.96 -10.89
N LEU A 327 -4.19 -35.99 -10.35
CA LEU A 327 -4.88 -34.83 -9.75
C LEU A 327 -4.11 -34.25 -8.56
N LEU A 328 -3.44 -35.08 -7.76
CA LEU A 328 -2.61 -34.63 -6.63
C LEU A 328 -1.37 -33.82 -7.07
N CYS A 329 -0.89 -34.03 -8.30
CA CYS A 329 0.29 -33.34 -8.84
C CYS A 329 -0.05 -32.12 -9.73
N ASP A 330 -1.13 -32.21 -10.52
CA ASP A 330 -1.64 -31.14 -11.37
C ASP A 330 -3.17 -31.12 -11.28
N PHE A 331 -3.67 -30.53 -10.18
CA PHE A 331 -5.11 -30.44 -9.91
C PHE A 331 -5.84 -29.51 -10.88
N GLN A 332 -5.13 -28.66 -11.63
CA GLN A 332 -5.72 -27.80 -12.66
C GLN A 332 -5.74 -28.49 -14.05
N GLN A 333 -5.09 -29.66 -14.17
CA GLN A 333 -4.93 -30.49 -15.37
C GLN A 333 -4.21 -29.85 -16.58
N ASN A 334 -4.02 -28.53 -16.59
CA ASN A 334 -3.57 -27.74 -17.75
C ASN A 334 -2.09 -27.89 -18.14
N THR A 335 -1.22 -28.44 -17.30
CA THR A 335 0.24 -28.20 -17.43
C THR A 335 1.09 -29.41 -17.79
N LEU A 336 0.91 -30.55 -17.10
CA LEU A 336 1.82 -31.69 -17.24
C LEU A 336 1.33 -32.73 -18.25
N ASN A 337 2.23 -33.28 -19.06
CA ASN A 337 1.95 -34.41 -19.94
C ASN A 337 1.58 -35.66 -19.13
N VAL A 338 0.85 -36.60 -19.74
CA VAL A 338 0.44 -37.87 -19.08
C VAL A 338 1.66 -38.68 -18.59
N SER A 339 2.84 -38.53 -19.23
CA SER A 339 4.10 -39.13 -18.79
C SER A 339 4.65 -38.47 -17.51
N GLU A 340 4.70 -37.13 -17.46
CA GLU A 340 5.16 -36.36 -16.29
C GLU A 340 4.22 -36.56 -15.09
N LYS A 341 2.90 -36.53 -15.32
CA LYS A 341 1.89 -36.82 -14.28
C LYS A 341 2.07 -38.21 -13.65
N ARG A 342 2.68 -39.18 -14.35
CA ARG A 342 3.07 -40.50 -13.82
C ARG A 342 4.39 -40.51 -13.04
N ARG A 343 5.33 -39.58 -13.33
CA ARG A 343 6.56 -39.35 -12.52
C ARG A 343 6.32 -38.49 -11.28
N GLY A 344 5.12 -37.92 -11.09
CA GLY A 344 4.81 -36.95 -10.04
C GLY A 344 5.12 -37.36 -8.59
N TYR A 345 5.36 -38.64 -8.27
CA TYR A 345 5.90 -39.06 -6.97
C TYR A 345 7.32 -38.50 -6.69
N GLU A 346 8.07 -38.11 -7.72
CA GLU A 346 9.47 -37.67 -7.60
C GLU A 346 9.61 -36.34 -6.83
N MET A 347 8.58 -35.47 -6.82
CA MET A 347 8.60 -34.18 -6.09
C MET A 347 8.87 -34.30 -4.58
N PHE A 348 8.58 -35.45 -3.98
CA PHE A 348 8.77 -35.70 -2.55
C PHE A 348 10.23 -36.00 -2.18
N PHE A 349 11.11 -36.13 -3.17
CA PHE A 349 12.50 -36.52 -3.03
C PHE A 349 13.44 -35.49 -3.63
N LEU A 350 14.71 -35.52 -3.20
CA LEU A 350 15.78 -34.70 -3.76
C LEU A 350 16.97 -35.63 -4.06
N LYS A 351 17.41 -35.70 -5.32
CA LYS A 351 18.66 -36.39 -5.73
C LYS A 351 19.70 -35.38 -6.21
N ASN A 352 19.25 -34.31 -6.86
CA ASN A 352 20.07 -33.13 -7.14
C ASN A 352 19.58 -31.91 -6.35
N LEU A 353 20.49 -31.04 -5.95
CA LEU A 353 20.21 -29.77 -5.28
C LEU A 353 20.75 -28.61 -6.13
N LEU A 354 19.87 -27.73 -6.59
CA LEU A 354 20.22 -26.58 -7.42
C LEU A 354 20.98 -25.52 -6.60
N VAL A 355 22.08 -25.00 -7.13
CA VAL A 355 22.94 -23.98 -6.51
C VAL A 355 22.77 -22.65 -7.25
N ALA A 356 22.32 -21.62 -6.53
CA ALA A 356 22.08 -20.29 -7.10
C ALA A 356 23.38 -19.65 -7.67
N PRO A 357 23.30 -18.83 -8.73
CA PRO A 357 24.46 -18.13 -9.28
C PRO A 357 25.23 -17.27 -8.27
N ASN A 358 26.52 -17.04 -8.54
CA ASN A 358 27.40 -16.25 -7.67
C ASN A 358 26.86 -14.83 -7.41
N ARG A 359 26.20 -14.22 -8.41
CA ARG A 359 25.55 -12.89 -8.32
C ARG A 359 24.48 -12.77 -7.22
N PHE A 360 23.89 -13.88 -6.79
CA PHE A 360 22.90 -13.94 -5.70
C PHE A 360 23.50 -14.40 -4.36
N ARG A 361 24.80 -14.69 -4.31
CA ARG A 361 25.54 -15.11 -3.11
C ARG A 361 26.85 -14.33 -2.89
N PRO A 362 26.89 -12.99 -3.06
CA PRO A 362 28.13 -12.23 -2.97
C PRO A 362 28.67 -12.18 -1.54
N SER A 363 30.00 -12.24 -1.42
CA SER A 363 30.70 -11.99 -0.16
C SER A 363 30.73 -10.48 0.14
N ILE A 364 30.61 -10.10 1.42
CA ILE A 364 30.41 -8.72 1.86
C ILE A 364 31.68 -8.22 2.53
N SER A 365 32.38 -7.26 1.91
CA SER A 365 33.49 -6.56 2.54
C SER A 365 32.98 -5.59 3.61
N SER A 366 33.26 -5.89 4.88
CA SER A 366 33.08 -4.99 6.01
C SER A 366 34.41 -4.37 6.43
N SER A 367 34.39 -3.32 7.26
CA SER A 367 35.59 -2.78 7.92
C SER A 367 36.29 -3.81 8.82
N LEU A 368 35.54 -4.81 9.30
CA LEU A 368 36.03 -5.97 10.06
C LEU A 368 36.54 -7.13 9.18
N GLY A 369 36.60 -6.95 7.85
CA GLY A 369 37.05 -7.96 6.88
C GLY A 369 35.93 -8.49 5.97
N ILE A 370 36.29 -9.45 5.11
CA ILE A 370 35.35 -10.06 4.15
C ILE A 370 34.49 -11.10 4.88
N MET A 371 33.18 -10.85 4.97
CA MET A 371 32.20 -11.80 5.49
C MET A 371 31.56 -12.61 4.36
N GLU A 372 31.52 -13.91 4.52
CA GLU A 372 30.93 -14.84 3.54
C GLU A 372 29.39 -14.84 3.56
N HIS A 373 28.77 -15.01 2.39
CA HIS A 373 27.31 -15.08 2.29
C HIS A 373 26.75 -16.28 3.09
N PRO A 374 25.71 -16.13 3.93
CA PRO A 374 25.19 -17.22 4.76
C PRO A 374 24.81 -18.49 3.99
N GLN A 375 24.30 -18.34 2.76
CA GLN A 375 23.96 -19.49 1.91
C GLN A 375 25.20 -20.29 1.48
N ASN A 376 26.37 -19.66 1.32
CA ASN A 376 27.63 -20.37 1.03
C ASN A 376 28.06 -21.24 2.21
N VAL A 377 27.81 -20.78 3.44
CA VAL A 377 28.10 -21.52 4.68
C VAL A 377 27.18 -22.74 4.82
N LEU A 378 25.89 -22.61 4.49
CA LEU A 378 24.95 -23.72 4.54
C LEU A 378 25.18 -24.74 3.40
N LEU A 379 25.47 -24.27 2.18
CA LEU A 379 25.81 -25.16 1.05
C LEU A 379 27.14 -25.90 1.27
N GLY A 380 28.14 -25.27 1.92
CA GLY A 380 29.39 -25.94 2.32
C GLY A 380 29.13 -27.15 3.20
N LYS A 381 28.35 -26.96 4.28
CA LYS A 381 27.93 -28.04 5.20
C LYS A 381 27.11 -29.14 4.54
N VAL A 382 26.37 -28.84 3.47
CA VAL A 382 25.69 -29.87 2.65
C VAL A 382 26.72 -30.69 1.88
N GLN A 383 27.68 -30.05 1.21
CA GLN A 383 28.69 -30.76 0.42
C GLN A 383 29.71 -31.54 1.28
N GLU A 384 30.10 -31.00 2.44
CA GLU A 384 30.90 -31.69 3.46
C GLU A 384 30.22 -33.00 3.92
N ALA A 385 28.93 -32.93 4.26
CA ALA A 385 28.15 -34.11 4.67
C ALA A 385 27.93 -35.11 3.51
N ASN A 386 27.78 -34.61 2.27
CA ASN A 386 27.63 -35.42 1.08
C ASN A 386 28.90 -36.23 0.79
N LEU A 387 30.08 -35.60 0.82
CA LEU A 387 31.38 -36.27 0.66
C LEU A 387 31.64 -37.27 1.79
N ALA A 388 31.34 -36.91 3.05
CA ALA A 388 31.48 -37.83 4.18
C ALA A 388 30.59 -39.09 4.03
N LEU A 389 29.39 -38.94 3.46
CA LEU A 389 28.52 -40.07 3.12
C LEU A 389 29.09 -40.92 1.97
N GLN A 390 29.65 -40.31 0.91
CA GLN A 390 30.32 -41.04 -0.19
C GLN A 390 31.48 -41.91 0.33
N HIS A 391 32.37 -41.35 1.14
CA HIS A 391 33.46 -42.12 1.76
C HIS A 391 32.96 -43.26 2.63
N SER A 392 31.87 -43.05 3.39
CA SER A 392 31.28 -44.08 4.26
C SER A 392 30.62 -45.21 3.46
N ILE A 393 30.05 -44.90 2.29
CA ILE A 393 29.49 -45.89 1.36
C ILE A 393 30.60 -46.78 0.80
N SER A 394 31.72 -46.20 0.35
CA SER A 394 32.88 -46.97 -0.12
C SER A 394 33.49 -47.85 0.98
N ALA A 395 33.47 -47.38 2.23
CA ALA A 395 33.91 -48.15 3.39
C ALA A 395 32.91 -49.25 3.84
N SER A 396 31.76 -49.39 3.18
CA SER A 396 30.75 -50.46 3.38
C SER A 396 30.17 -50.62 4.80
N ASN A 397 30.41 -49.67 5.72
CA ASN A 397 29.90 -49.76 7.09
C ASN A 397 28.46 -49.23 7.20
N HIS A 398 27.49 -50.15 7.16
CA HIS A 398 26.05 -49.85 7.14
C HIS A 398 25.57 -48.89 8.25
N MET A 399 26.08 -49.01 9.48
CA MET A 399 25.64 -48.14 10.59
C MET A 399 26.15 -46.71 10.45
N GLU A 400 27.39 -46.52 9.98
CA GLU A 400 27.94 -45.17 9.75
C GLU A 400 27.31 -44.53 8.51
N VAL A 401 27.02 -45.30 7.46
CA VAL A 401 26.25 -44.83 6.29
C VAL A 401 24.87 -44.28 6.71
N LEU A 402 24.13 -44.99 7.58
CA LEU A 402 22.85 -44.52 8.10
C LEU A 402 23.00 -43.21 8.89
N ARG A 403 24.05 -43.08 9.72
CA ARG A 403 24.34 -41.87 10.49
C ARG A 403 24.62 -40.67 9.57
N ARG A 404 25.54 -40.83 8.61
CA ARG A 404 25.92 -39.76 7.67
C ARG A 404 24.78 -39.35 6.74
N TRP A 405 23.90 -40.27 6.37
CA TRP A 405 22.67 -39.95 5.62
C TRP A 405 21.71 -39.08 6.45
N MET A 406 21.58 -39.36 7.76
CA MET A 406 20.81 -38.54 8.70
C MET A 406 21.41 -37.13 8.90
N ASP A 407 22.74 -37.03 8.97
CA ASP A 407 23.43 -35.74 9.08
C ASP A 407 23.32 -34.92 7.78
N LEU A 408 23.43 -35.54 6.60
CA LEU A 408 23.20 -34.89 5.29
C LEU A 408 21.77 -34.35 5.15
N GLN A 409 20.76 -35.15 5.53
CA GLN A 409 19.37 -34.67 5.58
C GLN A 409 19.21 -33.48 6.52
N ARG A 410 19.92 -33.45 7.67
CA ARG A 410 19.90 -32.30 8.60
C ARG A 410 20.49 -31.04 7.97
N SER A 411 21.64 -31.13 7.29
CA SER A 411 22.23 -29.99 6.57
C SER A 411 21.27 -29.41 5.52
N VAL A 412 20.58 -30.25 4.76
CA VAL A 412 19.59 -29.81 3.76
C VAL A 412 18.33 -29.24 4.43
N ASN A 413 17.84 -29.81 5.53
CA ASN A 413 16.73 -29.23 6.29
C ASN A 413 17.03 -27.79 6.74
N VAL A 414 18.23 -27.52 7.27
CA VAL A 414 18.65 -26.20 7.76
C VAL A 414 18.82 -25.18 6.63
N LEU A 415 19.25 -25.63 5.43
CA LEU A 415 19.32 -24.80 4.23
C LEU A 415 17.93 -24.27 3.82
N TYR A 416 16.90 -25.11 3.84
CA TYR A 416 15.54 -24.71 3.48
C TYR A 416 14.84 -23.93 4.61
N ASP A 417 14.86 -24.45 5.85
CA ASP A 417 14.16 -23.88 7.00
C ASP A 417 14.97 -24.09 8.29
N SER A 418 15.71 -23.06 8.69
CA SER A 418 16.63 -23.13 9.85
C SER A 418 15.93 -23.36 11.19
N SER A 419 14.61 -23.14 11.29
CA SER A 419 13.83 -23.52 12.48
C SER A 419 13.79 -25.03 12.73
N LYS A 420 14.12 -25.84 11.71
CA LYS A 420 14.22 -27.31 11.78
C LYS A 420 15.61 -27.80 12.19
N GLY A 421 16.57 -26.89 12.42
CA GLY A 421 17.85 -27.20 13.05
C GLY A 421 17.70 -27.66 14.50
N LEU A 422 18.66 -28.45 14.98
CA LEU A 422 18.65 -28.98 16.35
C LEU A 422 19.44 -28.06 17.30
N ALA A 423 20.58 -27.53 16.86
CA ALA A 423 21.42 -26.65 17.67
C ALA A 423 20.91 -25.20 17.69
N LYS A 424 21.15 -24.48 18.80
CA LYS A 424 20.81 -23.04 18.90
C LYS A 424 21.55 -22.21 17.82
N SER A 425 22.80 -22.54 17.52
CA SER A 425 23.60 -21.87 16.48
C SER A 425 23.07 -22.08 15.05
N GLU A 426 22.46 -23.23 14.75
CA GLU A 426 21.82 -23.49 13.45
C GLU A 426 20.59 -22.61 13.24
N LYS A 427 19.83 -22.35 14.30
CA LYS A 427 18.59 -21.53 14.27
C LYS A 427 18.86 -20.04 14.04
N ASN A 428 20.08 -19.58 14.31
CA ASN A 428 20.50 -18.20 14.06
C ASN A 428 20.87 -17.94 12.59
N ALA A 429 21.11 -19.00 11.78
CA ALA A 429 21.26 -18.84 10.34
C ALA A 429 19.89 -18.57 9.68
N ASN A 430 19.85 -17.73 8.64
CA ASN A 430 18.65 -17.58 7.81
C ASN A 430 18.66 -18.65 6.71
N GLY A 431 17.73 -19.62 6.78
CA GLY A 431 17.43 -20.51 5.66
C GLY A 431 16.65 -19.80 4.56
N ILE A 432 16.44 -20.47 3.43
CA ILE A 432 15.74 -19.92 2.25
C ILE A 432 14.33 -19.43 2.62
N ARG A 433 13.60 -20.18 3.45
CA ARG A 433 12.28 -19.81 3.97
C ARG A 433 12.32 -18.49 4.76
N GLN A 434 13.30 -18.34 5.66
CA GLN A 434 13.45 -17.15 6.51
C GLN A 434 13.74 -15.88 5.71
N LEU A 435 14.29 -16.00 4.50
CA LEU A 435 14.54 -14.89 3.57
C LEU A 435 13.26 -14.41 2.84
N LEU A 436 12.21 -15.25 2.79
CA LEU A 436 10.95 -14.96 2.10
C LEU A 436 9.85 -14.45 3.05
N GLU A 437 9.65 -15.09 4.21
CA GLU A 437 8.47 -14.89 5.06
C GLU A 437 8.52 -13.68 6.02
N LYS A 438 9.71 -13.15 6.35
CA LYS A 438 9.87 -12.07 7.35
C LYS A 438 9.22 -10.74 6.90
N LYS A 439 9.01 -9.80 7.84
CA LYS A 439 8.68 -8.39 7.51
C LYS A 439 9.71 -7.77 6.56
N GLU A 440 10.99 -8.12 6.74
CA GLU A 440 12.14 -7.73 5.91
C GLU A 440 12.38 -8.68 4.72
N GLY A 441 11.55 -9.71 4.56
CA GLY A 441 11.68 -10.72 3.52
C GLY A 441 11.43 -10.15 2.12
N ILE A 442 11.95 -10.84 1.11
CA ILE A 442 11.98 -10.38 -0.30
C ILE A 442 10.61 -9.91 -0.78
N LEU A 443 9.54 -10.69 -0.50
CA LEU A 443 8.19 -10.38 -0.95
C LEU A 443 7.71 -9.01 -0.44
N ARG A 444 7.87 -8.72 0.85
CA ARG A 444 7.37 -7.48 1.45
C ARG A 444 8.31 -6.31 1.24
N GLN A 445 9.62 -6.51 1.42
CA GLN A 445 10.60 -5.42 1.48
C GLN A 445 11.32 -5.13 0.15
N LYS A 446 11.19 -6.01 -0.87
CA LYS A 446 11.84 -5.86 -2.18
C LYS A 446 10.88 -5.96 -3.39
N MET A 447 9.71 -6.60 -3.24
CA MET A 447 8.69 -6.67 -4.30
C MET A 447 7.57 -5.66 -4.08
N MET A 448 6.87 -5.72 -2.93
CA MET A 448 5.77 -4.79 -2.62
C MET A 448 6.29 -3.39 -2.28
N GLY A 449 7.17 -3.28 -1.27
CA GLY A 449 7.94 -2.08 -1.02
C GLY A 449 9.24 -2.08 -1.82
N LYS A 450 9.63 -0.93 -2.38
CA LYS A 450 10.92 -0.69 -3.05
C LYS A 450 11.46 0.69 -2.70
N ARG A 451 12.79 0.84 -2.66
CA ARG A 451 13.42 2.18 -2.75
C ARG A 451 13.40 2.61 -4.21
N VAL A 452 13.02 3.86 -4.48
CA VAL A 452 12.89 4.41 -5.83
C VAL A 452 13.94 5.47 -6.11
N ASN A 453 14.29 5.63 -7.38
CA ASN A 453 15.09 6.77 -7.86
C ASN A 453 14.19 8.00 -8.04
N TYR A 454 14.79 9.16 -8.37
CA TYR A 454 14.07 10.41 -8.67
C TYR A 454 13.09 10.84 -7.56
N ALA A 455 13.53 10.73 -6.31
CA ALA A 455 12.79 11.19 -5.14
C ALA A 455 13.71 11.94 -4.16
N CYS A 456 13.13 12.84 -3.37
CA CYS A 456 13.81 13.52 -2.26
C CYS A 456 12.91 13.53 -1.01
N ARG A 457 13.48 13.99 0.10
CA ARG A 457 12.79 14.22 1.37
C ARG A 457 13.35 15.47 2.03
N SER A 458 12.51 16.23 2.72
CA SER A 458 12.93 17.26 3.66
C SER A 458 11.84 17.48 4.71
N VAL A 459 12.18 18.25 5.73
CA VAL A 459 11.22 18.89 6.64
C VAL A 459 10.34 19.84 5.82
N ILE A 460 9.05 19.92 6.16
CA ILE A 460 8.14 20.91 5.58
C ILE A 460 8.12 22.22 6.36
N SER A 461 7.75 23.31 5.69
CA SER A 461 7.53 24.61 6.31
C SER A 461 6.35 25.31 5.63
N PRO A 462 5.57 26.14 6.34
CA PRO A 462 4.41 26.80 5.75
C PRO A 462 4.78 27.85 4.71
N ASP A 463 3.85 28.08 3.78
CA ASP A 463 3.83 29.22 2.85
C ASP A 463 2.38 29.50 2.37
N PRO A 464 1.78 30.68 2.68
CA PRO A 464 0.43 31.02 2.23
C PRO A 464 0.38 31.59 0.79
N TYR A 465 1.51 31.93 0.18
CA TYR A 465 1.55 32.58 -1.13
C TYR A 465 1.54 31.59 -2.30
N LEU A 466 1.95 30.33 -2.06
CA LEU A 466 1.80 29.23 -3.02
C LEU A 466 0.33 28.97 -3.37
N ALA A 467 0.07 28.48 -4.58
CA ALA A 467 -1.24 27.92 -4.89
C ALA A 467 -1.53 26.70 -4.01
N VAL A 468 -2.81 26.41 -3.78
CA VAL A 468 -3.26 25.37 -2.85
C VAL A 468 -2.85 23.96 -3.34
N ASN A 469 -2.63 23.77 -4.64
CA ASN A 469 -2.01 22.57 -5.25
C ASN A 469 -0.58 22.77 -5.77
N GLU A 470 0.12 23.83 -5.33
CA GLU A 470 1.56 24.00 -5.55
C GLU A 470 2.37 23.50 -4.34
N ILE A 471 3.58 23.02 -4.62
CA ILE A 471 4.59 22.66 -3.62
C ILE A 471 5.89 23.40 -3.94
N GLY A 472 6.42 24.11 -2.94
CA GLY A 472 7.65 24.88 -3.05
C GLY A 472 8.87 23.97 -2.89
N ILE A 473 9.66 23.81 -3.94
CA ILE A 473 10.83 22.94 -3.97
C ILE A 473 12.12 23.77 -3.92
N PRO A 474 13.04 23.51 -2.97
CA PRO A 474 14.28 24.26 -2.85
C PRO A 474 15.25 23.93 -4.01
N PRO A 475 16.16 24.86 -4.40
CA PRO A 475 16.97 24.72 -5.61
C PRO A 475 17.96 23.55 -5.56
N VAL A 476 18.32 23.13 -4.34
CA VAL A 476 19.17 21.97 -4.04
C VAL A 476 18.55 20.65 -4.53
N PHE A 477 17.22 20.53 -4.54
CA PHE A 477 16.52 19.39 -5.16
C PHE A 477 16.25 19.65 -6.63
N ALA A 478 15.86 20.87 -7.01
CA ALA A 478 15.50 21.19 -8.39
C ALA A 478 16.65 20.96 -9.40
N THR A 479 17.90 21.20 -8.98
CA THR A 479 19.12 20.92 -9.77
C THR A 479 19.51 19.44 -9.83
N ARG A 480 19.04 18.61 -8.89
CA ARG A 480 19.40 17.18 -8.79
C ARG A 480 18.35 16.26 -9.39
N LEU A 481 17.07 16.56 -9.16
CA LEU A 481 15.94 15.89 -9.79
C LEU A 481 15.88 16.28 -11.27
N THR A 482 15.74 15.30 -12.15
CA THR A 482 15.73 15.53 -13.60
C THR A 482 14.63 14.77 -14.31
N TYR A 483 14.23 15.29 -15.47
CA TYR A 483 13.19 14.73 -16.33
C TYR A 483 13.78 14.39 -17.71
N PRO A 484 13.50 13.19 -18.28
CA PRO A 484 13.98 12.77 -19.58
C PRO A 484 13.18 13.40 -20.73
N GLU A 485 13.27 14.72 -20.92
CA GLU A 485 12.52 15.40 -21.99
C GLU A 485 13.09 15.03 -23.38
N LYS A 486 12.24 14.44 -24.22
CA LYS A 486 12.57 14.11 -25.62
C LYS A 486 12.70 15.40 -26.44
N VAL A 487 13.75 15.53 -27.24
CA VAL A 487 13.97 16.70 -28.09
C VAL A 487 13.04 16.65 -29.29
N THR A 488 12.32 17.75 -29.51
CA THR A 488 11.33 17.96 -30.57
C THR A 488 11.50 19.36 -31.18
N PRO A 489 10.91 19.67 -32.33
CA PRO A 489 11.00 21.01 -32.91
C PRO A 489 10.57 22.13 -31.95
N TRP A 490 9.50 21.92 -31.16
CA TRP A 490 8.92 22.93 -30.27
C TRP A 490 9.74 23.19 -29.00
N ASN A 491 10.30 22.15 -28.36
CA ASN A 491 11.11 22.34 -27.15
C ASN A 491 12.62 22.51 -27.40
N SER A 492 13.09 22.27 -28.63
CA SER A 492 14.50 22.30 -29.02
C SER A 492 15.29 23.48 -28.44
N ARG A 493 14.76 24.71 -28.58
CA ARG A 493 15.38 25.93 -28.05
C ARG A 493 15.48 25.94 -26.52
N LYS A 494 14.41 25.56 -25.81
CA LYS A 494 14.37 25.47 -24.33
C LYS A 494 15.43 24.47 -23.83
N LEU A 495 15.58 23.35 -24.52
CA LEU A 495 16.58 22.32 -24.18
C LEU A 495 18.01 22.72 -24.56
N GLN A 496 18.20 23.52 -25.62
CA GLN A 496 19.50 24.15 -25.91
C GLN A 496 19.92 25.11 -24.79
N GLU A 497 19.00 25.96 -24.33
CA GLU A 497 19.24 26.91 -23.23
C GLU A 497 19.55 26.14 -21.93
N ALA A 498 18.82 25.06 -21.62
CA ALA A 498 19.12 24.16 -20.49
C ALA A 498 20.53 23.51 -20.54
N ILE A 499 20.97 23.02 -21.71
CA ILE A 499 22.35 22.50 -21.88
C ILE A 499 23.39 23.63 -21.75
N ASN A 500 23.09 24.83 -22.28
CA ASN A 500 23.97 26.00 -22.16
C ASN A 500 24.10 26.52 -20.71
N ASN A 501 23.14 26.23 -19.84
CA ASN A 501 23.22 26.45 -18.40
C ASN A 501 24.01 25.33 -17.70
N GLY A 502 23.67 24.06 -17.98
CA GLY A 502 24.37 22.88 -17.44
C GLY A 502 23.80 22.42 -16.09
N ALA A 503 24.60 21.66 -15.32
CA ALA A 503 24.13 20.98 -14.11
C ALA A 503 24.02 21.89 -12.87
N ASP A 504 24.82 22.95 -12.82
CA ASP A 504 24.99 23.78 -11.62
C ASP A 504 24.05 25.00 -11.59
N ILE A 505 23.52 25.39 -12.75
CA ILE A 505 22.64 26.56 -12.93
C ILE A 505 21.22 26.07 -13.21
N HIS A 506 20.25 26.55 -12.44
CA HIS A 506 18.82 26.33 -12.68
C HIS A 506 18.23 27.51 -13.50
N PRO A 507 17.32 27.27 -14.46
CA PRO A 507 16.95 25.97 -15.03
C PRO A 507 18.03 25.43 -15.97
N GLY A 508 18.35 24.13 -15.86
CA GLY A 508 19.52 23.53 -16.53
C GLY A 508 19.32 22.06 -16.92
N ALA A 509 20.42 21.33 -17.12
CA ALA A 509 20.42 19.90 -17.46
C ALA A 509 21.71 19.21 -17.00
N THR A 510 21.61 17.93 -16.59
CA THR A 510 22.75 17.16 -16.06
C THR A 510 23.35 16.18 -17.08
N HIS A 511 22.52 15.55 -17.90
CA HIS A 511 22.92 14.53 -18.89
C HIS A 511 22.15 14.72 -20.20
N TYR A 512 22.67 14.14 -21.28
CA TYR A 512 21.89 13.90 -22.50
C TYR A 512 22.10 12.45 -22.97
N ARG A 513 21.10 11.89 -23.63
CA ARG A 513 21.16 10.60 -24.32
C ARG A 513 21.17 10.84 -25.82
N ASP A 514 22.10 10.16 -26.50
CA ASP A 514 22.24 10.08 -27.94
C ASP A 514 22.30 8.58 -28.29
N HIS A 515 21.44 8.09 -29.18
CA HIS A 515 21.20 6.66 -29.35
C HIS A 515 20.91 5.99 -27.99
N ASN A 516 21.58 4.88 -27.67
CA ASN A 516 21.55 4.23 -26.35
C ASN A 516 22.57 4.80 -25.33
N ASN A 517 23.45 5.73 -25.73
CA ASN A 517 24.54 6.20 -24.88
C ASN A 517 24.11 7.42 -24.04
N MET A 518 24.33 7.35 -22.73
CA MET A 518 24.08 8.46 -21.81
C MET A 518 25.39 9.20 -21.50
N TYR A 519 25.44 10.49 -21.81
CA TYR A 519 26.60 11.36 -21.66
C TYR A 519 26.36 12.41 -20.57
N LYS A 520 27.26 12.48 -19.58
CA LYS A 520 27.23 13.53 -18.55
C LYS A 520 27.73 14.85 -19.12
N LEU A 521 26.96 15.92 -18.93
CA LEU A 521 27.32 17.25 -19.42
C LEU A 521 28.56 17.78 -18.68
N GLN A 522 29.46 18.39 -19.44
CA GLN A 522 30.78 18.84 -19.00
C GLN A 522 30.69 20.29 -18.49
N ALA A 523 31.34 20.64 -17.38
CA ALA A 523 31.29 22.01 -16.84
C ALA A 523 31.66 23.08 -17.91
N ALA A 524 32.68 22.81 -18.73
CA ALA A 524 33.18 23.68 -19.80
C ALA A 524 32.09 24.14 -20.79
N PRO A 525 31.74 25.45 -20.84
CA PRO A 525 30.65 25.96 -21.67
C PRO A 525 30.84 25.75 -23.17
N SER A 526 32.08 25.71 -23.67
CA SER A 526 32.39 25.45 -25.09
C SER A 526 31.91 24.08 -25.56
N LYS A 527 32.15 23.03 -24.76
CA LYS A 527 31.67 21.67 -25.04
C LYS A 527 30.15 21.59 -24.99
N ARG A 528 29.50 22.26 -24.03
CA ARG A 528 28.03 22.30 -23.92
C ARG A 528 27.38 23.05 -25.07
N ARG A 529 27.93 24.18 -25.53
CA ARG A 529 27.48 24.90 -26.72
C ARG A 529 27.58 24.06 -28.00
N ALA A 530 28.58 23.19 -28.12
CA ALA A 530 28.69 22.26 -29.26
C ALA A 530 27.56 21.22 -29.24
N ILE A 531 27.28 20.60 -28.09
CA ILE A 531 26.17 19.64 -27.90
C ILE A 531 24.81 20.31 -28.15
N ALA A 532 24.59 21.51 -27.60
CA ALA A 532 23.37 22.28 -27.83
C ALA A 532 23.10 22.53 -29.33
N LYS A 533 24.13 22.88 -30.11
CA LYS A 533 24.01 23.04 -31.58
C LYS A 533 23.65 21.75 -32.32
N MET A 534 23.88 20.58 -31.72
CA MET A 534 23.49 19.28 -32.30
C MET A 534 22.04 18.87 -31.99
N LEU A 535 21.34 19.53 -31.06
CA LEU A 535 19.95 19.18 -30.73
C LEU A 535 18.97 19.35 -31.90
N PRO A 536 18.93 20.48 -32.66
CA PRO A 536 17.96 20.64 -33.75
C PRO A 536 18.19 19.69 -34.94
N ALA A 537 19.33 19.00 -34.97
CA ALA A 537 19.62 17.96 -35.95
C ALA A 537 18.92 16.62 -35.61
N SER A 538 18.39 16.43 -34.40
CA SER A 538 17.52 15.29 -34.10
C SER A 538 16.16 15.48 -34.78
N ARG A 539 16.11 15.15 -36.07
CA ARG A 539 14.87 15.03 -36.83
C ARG A 539 14.10 13.82 -36.32
N GLY A 540 13.27 14.05 -35.31
CA GLY A 540 12.11 13.19 -35.04
C GLY A 540 11.17 13.28 -36.23
N CYS A 541 11.46 12.49 -37.27
CA CYS A 541 10.67 12.46 -38.49
C CYS A 541 9.28 11.94 -38.17
N ILE A 542 8.27 12.77 -38.42
CA ILE A 542 6.89 12.28 -38.58
C ILE A 542 6.95 11.35 -39.80
N SER A 543 6.87 10.05 -39.55
CA SER A 543 7.01 9.03 -40.58
C SER A 543 5.85 9.13 -41.57
N GLN A 544 6.15 9.47 -42.83
CA GLN A 544 5.25 9.09 -43.92
C GLN A 544 5.20 7.54 -43.93
N PRO A 545 4.00 6.93 -43.92
CA PRO A 545 3.90 5.47 -43.88
C PRO A 545 4.49 4.87 -45.15
N GLY A 546 5.41 3.90 -45.00
CA GLY A 546 5.92 3.10 -46.12
C GLY A 546 7.42 3.18 -46.42
N LYS A 547 8.28 3.65 -45.51
CA LYS A 547 9.75 3.48 -45.64
C LYS A 547 10.40 2.91 -44.37
N ASP A 548 11.22 1.88 -44.61
CA ASP A 548 12.19 1.19 -43.74
C ASP A 548 11.95 1.22 -42.21
N PRO A 549 11.53 0.11 -41.59
CA PRO A 549 11.41 0.00 -40.12
C PRO A 549 12.77 0.03 -39.38
N LYS A 550 13.88 0.21 -40.09
CA LYS A 550 15.22 0.44 -39.52
C LYS A 550 15.57 1.93 -39.35
N CYS A 551 14.73 2.85 -39.83
CA CYS A 551 14.82 4.26 -39.48
C CYS A 551 14.14 4.51 -38.13
N GLU A 552 14.72 3.97 -37.05
CA GLU A 552 14.19 4.09 -35.69
C GLU A 552 14.14 5.56 -35.20
N PHE A 553 13.21 5.84 -34.29
CA PHE A 553 12.85 7.19 -33.85
C PHE A 553 13.88 7.81 -32.90
N GLU A 554 15.01 8.27 -33.43
CA GLU A 554 16.07 8.97 -32.71
C GLU A 554 15.73 10.42 -32.33
N SER A 555 14.74 10.58 -31.44
CA SER A 555 14.67 11.78 -30.60
C SER A 555 15.75 11.70 -29.52
N LYS A 556 16.75 12.58 -29.57
CA LYS A 556 17.72 12.75 -28.47
C LYS A 556 16.96 13.12 -27.19
N VAL A 557 17.47 12.73 -26.02
CA VAL A 557 16.76 12.96 -24.75
C VAL A 557 17.63 13.78 -23.81
N VAL A 558 17.11 14.88 -23.27
CA VAL A 558 17.85 15.78 -22.38
C VAL A 558 17.30 15.62 -20.97
N TYR A 559 18.18 15.22 -20.04
CA TYR A 559 17.86 15.15 -18.61
C TYR A 559 17.92 16.55 -18.01
N ARG A 560 16.88 17.34 -18.29
CA ARG A 560 16.70 18.70 -17.76
C ARG A 560 16.38 18.65 -16.27
N HIS A 561 16.66 19.74 -15.57
CA HIS A 561 16.27 19.96 -14.18
C HIS A 561 14.74 19.98 -14.02
N LEU A 562 14.29 19.71 -12.80
CA LEU A 562 12.92 19.99 -12.35
C LEU A 562 12.64 21.49 -12.48
N GLN A 563 11.46 21.88 -12.97
CA GLN A 563 11.08 23.26 -13.29
C GLN A 563 9.69 23.60 -12.79
N ASP A 564 9.38 24.89 -12.72
CA ASP A 564 8.03 25.39 -12.43
C ASP A 564 7.00 24.77 -13.38
N GLY A 565 5.90 24.27 -12.82
CA GLY A 565 4.85 23.57 -13.58
C GLY A 565 5.14 22.10 -13.91
N ASP A 566 6.27 21.53 -13.46
CA ASP A 566 6.36 20.07 -13.34
C ASP A 566 5.41 19.54 -12.27
N VAL A 567 4.97 18.28 -12.39
CA VAL A 567 4.12 17.62 -11.39
C VAL A 567 4.95 16.62 -10.58
N VAL A 568 4.76 16.61 -9.26
CA VAL A 568 5.40 15.68 -8.32
C VAL A 568 4.38 15.06 -7.38
N LEU A 569 4.62 13.82 -6.94
CA LEU A 569 3.78 13.12 -5.96
C LEU A 569 4.37 13.31 -4.57
N VAL A 570 3.63 13.96 -3.68
CA VAL A 570 4.05 14.33 -2.32
C VAL A 570 3.32 13.46 -1.30
N ASN A 571 4.10 12.79 -0.43
CA ASN A 571 3.65 11.73 0.48
C ASN A 571 4.20 11.92 1.90
N ARG A 572 3.30 12.01 2.88
CA ARG A 572 3.64 11.96 4.31
C ARG A 572 3.53 10.54 4.87
N GLN A 573 4.49 10.15 5.70
CA GLN A 573 4.47 8.88 6.41
C GLN A 573 3.98 9.11 7.84
N PRO A 574 3.03 8.31 8.38
CA PRO A 574 2.41 7.13 7.77
C PRO A 574 1.30 7.47 6.75
N THR A 575 1.33 6.80 5.60
CA THR A 575 0.34 6.95 4.53
C THR A 575 -0.91 6.11 4.85
N LEU A 576 -1.88 6.67 5.58
CA LEU A 576 -3.06 5.93 6.08
C LEU A 576 -4.21 5.83 5.06
N HIS A 577 -4.40 6.86 4.24
CA HIS A 577 -5.48 6.94 3.25
C HIS A 577 -5.01 7.63 1.96
N LYS A 578 -5.76 7.51 0.86
CA LYS A 578 -5.36 8.04 -0.46
C LYS A 578 -4.92 9.52 -0.44
N PRO A 579 -5.63 10.46 0.24
CA PRO A 579 -5.18 11.86 0.34
C PRO A 579 -3.85 12.09 1.08
N SER A 580 -3.26 11.08 1.74
CA SER A 580 -1.90 11.17 2.29
C SER A 580 -0.80 11.12 1.21
N MET A 581 -1.18 10.90 -0.06
CA MET A 581 -0.28 10.95 -1.22
C MET A 581 -1.02 11.62 -2.39
N MET A 582 -0.72 12.89 -2.64
CA MET A 582 -1.33 13.71 -3.70
C MET A 582 -0.29 14.23 -4.68
N ALA A 583 -0.71 14.58 -5.89
CA ALA A 583 0.11 15.30 -6.85
C ALA A 583 0.00 16.81 -6.62
N HIS A 584 1.14 17.50 -6.74
CA HIS A 584 1.24 18.95 -6.67
C HIS A 584 2.11 19.47 -7.81
N PHE A 585 1.86 20.71 -8.23
CA PHE A 585 2.69 21.41 -9.20
C PHE A 585 3.90 22.04 -8.50
N VAL A 586 5.06 21.94 -9.12
CA VAL A 586 6.30 22.47 -8.55
C VAL A 586 6.40 23.97 -8.76
N ARG A 587 6.80 24.66 -7.70
CA ARG A 587 7.30 26.05 -7.72
C ARG A 587 8.72 26.05 -7.15
N VAL A 588 9.73 26.47 -7.91
CA VAL A 588 11.13 26.46 -7.43
C VAL A 588 11.43 27.77 -6.69
N LEU A 589 11.57 27.69 -5.37
CA LEU A 589 11.73 28.86 -4.51
C LEU A 589 13.24 29.16 -4.28
N PRO A 590 13.77 30.32 -4.73
CA PRO A 590 15.19 30.66 -4.54
C PRO A 590 15.48 30.98 -3.07
N GLY A 591 16.67 30.58 -2.59
CA GLY A 591 17.12 30.80 -1.20
C GLY A 591 16.62 29.75 -0.18
N GLU A 592 15.48 29.12 -0.45
CA GLU A 592 14.88 28.10 0.42
C GLU A 592 15.70 26.80 0.55
N LYS A 593 15.48 26.09 1.66
CA LYS A 593 16.17 24.84 2.01
C LYS A 593 15.22 23.69 2.39
N THR A 594 14.09 24.00 3.00
CA THR A 594 12.99 23.06 3.31
C THR A 594 12.01 22.97 2.14
N ILE A 595 11.05 22.06 2.21
CA ILE A 595 9.91 22.02 1.27
C ILE A 595 8.83 22.97 1.80
N ARG A 596 8.30 23.85 0.95
CA ARG A 596 7.22 24.79 1.32
C ARG A 596 5.87 24.25 0.90
N MET A 597 4.86 24.35 1.77
CA MET A 597 3.51 23.83 1.53
C MET A 597 2.42 24.78 2.03
N HIS A 598 1.34 24.90 1.25
CA HIS A 598 0.16 25.67 1.63
C HIS A 598 -0.67 24.99 2.74
N TYR A 599 -1.12 25.79 3.72
CA TYR A 599 -1.86 25.36 4.92
C TYR A 599 -3.11 24.51 4.65
N ALA A 600 -3.81 24.72 3.53
CA ALA A 600 -5.04 23.98 3.20
C ALA A 600 -4.81 22.48 2.93
N ASN A 601 -3.54 22.04 2.84
CA ASN A 601 -3.15 20.63 2.71
C ASN A 601 -2.83 19.95 4.06
N CYS A 602 -2.73 20.71 5.16
CA CYS A 602 -2.39 20.18 6.49
C CYS A 602 -3.38 19.10 6.94
N SER A 603 -4.68 19.33 6.75
CA SER A 603 -5.74 18.35 7.06
C SER A 603 -5.61 17.05 6.26
N THR A 604 -5.37 17.13 4.94
CA THR A 604 -5.22 15.96 4.05
C THR A 604 -3.98 15.11 4.35
N TYR A 605 -2.91 15.71 4.89
CA TYR A 605 -1.70 14.99 5.31
C TYR A 605 -1.65 14.70 6.82
N ASN A 606 -2.58 15.23 7.61
CA ASN A 606 -2.57 15.30 9.08
C ASN A 606 -1.28 15.93 9.65
N ALA A 607 -0.80 17.00 9.01
CA ALA A 607 0.50 17.64 9.23
C ALA A 607 0.37 19.01 9.91
N ASP A 608 1.32 19.36 10.78
CA ASP A 608 1.26 20.50 11.71
C ASP A 608 2.51 21.42 11.69
N PHE A 609 3.54 21.07 10.89
CA PHE A 609 4.80 21.81 10.73
C PHE A 609 5.73 21.84 11.97
N ASP A 610 5.65 20.85 12.87
CA ASP A 610 6.51 20.77 14.07
C ASP A 610 7.99 20.42 13.80
N GLY A 611 8.28 19.85 12.63
CA GLY A 611 9.51 19.12 12.31
C GLY A 611 9.28 17.98 11.30
N ASP A 612 8.02 17.61 11.13
CA ASP A 612 7.41 16.80 10.07
C ASP A 612 8.19 16.68 8.73
N GLU A 613 8.49 15.45 8.29
CA GLU A 613 9.17 15.15 7.02
C GLU A 613 8.21 14.65 5.93
N MET A 614 8.29 15.21 4.71
CA MET A 614 7.55 14.71 3.54
C MET A 614 8.47 14.21 2.43
N ASN A 615 8.01 13.17 1.72
CA ASN A 615 8.69 12.55 0.59
C ASN A 615 8.11 13.12 -0.71
N VAL A 616 8.97 13.49 -1.65
CA VAL A 616 8.58 13.98 -2.98
C VAL A 616 9.12 13.03 -4.03
N HIS A 617 8.26 12.48 -4.86
CA HIS A 617 8.60 11.56 -5.95
C HIS A 617 8.31 12.24 -7.30
N PHE A 618 9.27 12.19 -8.24
CA PHE A 618 9.15 12.86 -9.54
C PHE A 618 8.91 11.85 -10.68
N PRO A 619 7.67 11.77 -11.23
CA PRO A 619 7.36 10.88 -12.35
C PRO A 619 8.26 11.11 -13.56
N GLN A 620 8.74 10.03 -14.17
CA GLN A 620 9.72 10.08 -15.27
C GLN A 620 9.07 9.93 -16.66
N ASP A 621 7.82 9.48 -16.72
CA ASP A 621 7.09 9.18 -17.96
C ASP A 621 5.84 10.05 -18.10
N GLU A 622 5.49 10.43 -19.33
CA GLU A 622 4.35 11.32 -19.61
C GLU A 622 2.99 10.71 -19.20
N ILE A 623 2.86 9.38 -19.23
CA ILE A 623 1.65 8.67 -18.76
C ILE A 623 1.45 8.93 -17.26
N SER A 624 2.50 8.72 -16.45
CA SER A 624 2.43 8.96 -15.00
C SER A 624 2.32 10.44 -14.63
N ARG A 625 2.80 11.36 -15.49
CA ARG A 625 2.50 12.81 -15.34
C ARG A 625 1.02 13.10 -15.63
N ALA A 626 0.44 12.50 -16.67
CA ALA A 626 -0.97 12.64 -16.99
C ALA A 626 -1.88 12.03 -15.91
N GLU A 627 -1.54 10.87 -15.34
CA GLU A 627 -2.25 10.29 -14.19
C GLU A 627 -2.17 11.21 -12.96
N ALA A 628 -0.98 11.74 -12.66
CA ALA A 628 -0.79 12.67 -11.55
C ALA A 628 -1.67 13.92 -11.69
N ILE A 629 -1.72 14.55 -12.87
CA ILE A 629 -2.52 15.77 -13.13
C ILE A 629 -4.04 15.48 -13.18
N ASN A 630 -4.45 14.32 -13.71
CA ASN A 630 -5.87 14.05 -13.96
C ASN A 630 -6.58 13.28 -12.84
N ILE A 631 -5.86 12.50 -12.04
CA ILE A 631 -6.44 11.60 -11.03
C ILE A 631 -5.98 11.99 -9.61
N VAL A 632 -4.70 12.34 -9.44
CA VAL A 632 -4.05 12.42 -8.12
C VAL A 632 -3.81 13.87 -7.65
N ASP A 633 -4.05 14.87 -8.51
CA ASP A 633 -3.92 16.31 -8.22
C ASP A 633 -4.71 16.71 -6.98
N ALA A 634 -4.07 17.48 -6.10
CA ALA A 634 -4.61 17.83 -4.80
C ALA A 634 -5.96 18.58 -4.88
N ASN A 635 -6.23 19.35 -5.96
CA ASN A 635 -7.55 19.95 -6.16
C ASN A 635 -8.66 18.92 -6.39
N LYS A 636 -8.34 17.80 -7.04
CA LYS A 636 -9.27 16.67 -7.29
C LYS A 636 -9.43 15.76 -6.06
N GLN A 637 -8.65 16.00 -5.00
CA GLN A 637 -8.73 15.35 -3.69
C GLN A 637 -9.35 16.28 -2.61
N TYR A 638 -10.30 17.14 -2.99
CA TYR A 638 -11.00 18.06 -2.09
C TYR A 638 -11.88 17.36 -1.04
N ILE A 639 -12.50 16.24 -1.44
CA ILE A 639 -13.50 15.49 -0.68
C ILE A 639 -12.91 14.17 -0.15
N VAL A 640 -13.21 13.80 1.10
CA VAL A 640 -12.79 12.49 1.65
C VAL A 640 -13.75 11.36 1.21
N PRO A 641 -13.24 10.25 0.64
CA PRO A 641 -14.07 9.13 0.15
C PRO A 641 -14.89 8.38 1.22
N THR A 642 -14.66 8.63 2.51
CA THR A 642 -15.33 7.92 3.62
C THR A 642 -16.74 8.46 3.89
N SER A 643 -16.95 9.77 3.74
CA SER A 643 -18.17 10.47 4.16
C SER A 643 -18.72 11.46 3.14
N GLY A 644 -17.92 11.86 2.14
CA GLY A 644 -18.30 12.95 1.22
C GLY A 644 -18.02 14.36 1.78
N ASP A 645 -17.30 14.48 2.91
CA ASP A 645 -16.97 15.78 3.49
C ASP A 645 -15.79 16.46 2.78
N ALA A 646 -15.88 17.79 2.64
CA ALA A 646 -14.77 18.65 2.26
C ALA A 646 -13.71 18.69 3.37
N VAL A 647 -12.45 18.36 3.03
CA VAL A 647 -11.34 18.30 4.00
C VAL A 647 -10.27 19.38 3.76
N ARG A 648 -10.10 19.86 2.52
CA ARG A 648 -9.20 20.99 2.23
C ARG A 648 -9.92 22.30 2.50
N GLY A 649 -9.32 23.19 3.29
CA GLY A 649 -9.95 24.46 3.68
C GLY A 649 -8.96 25.37 4.41
N LEU A 650 -9.32 26.64 4.56
CA LEU A 650 -8.47 27.61 5.26
C LEU A 650 -8.59 27.45 6.79
N ILE A 651 -7.49 27.70 7.50
CA ILE A 651 -7.34 27.44 8.94
C ILE A 651 -6.79 28.66 9.68
N GLN A 652 -7.04 28.69 11.00
CA GLN A 652 -6.50 29.65 11.97
C GLN A 652 -6.66 31.10 11.49
N ASP A 653 -5.56 31.83 11.35
CA ASP A 653 -5.41 33.22 10.93
C ASP A 653 -6.32 33.60 9.75
N HIS A 654 -6.42 32.74 8.72
CA HIS A 654 -7.27 33.01 7.57
C HIS A 654 -8.76 33.18 7.91
N ILE A 655 -9.23 32.47 8.95
CA ILE A 655 -10.61 32.58 9.44
C ILE A 655 -10.79 33.88 10.22
N VAL A 656 -9.76 34.31 10.96
CA VAL A 656 -9.75 35.61 11.67
C VAL A 656 -9.78 36.76 10.66
N GLY A 657 -8.91 36.74 9.66
CA GLY A 657 -8.89 37.71 8.56
C GLY A 657 -10.19 37.74 7.76
N ALA A 658 -10.86 36.59 7.58
CA ALA A 658 -12.17 36.52 6.94
C ALA A 658 -13.29 37.18 7.76
N VAL A 659 -13.34 36.94 9.08
CA VAL A 659 -14.30 37.59 9.98
C VAL A 659 -14.03 39.09 10.08
N LEU A 660 -12.77 39.50 10.26
CA LEU A 660 -12.38 40.92 10.29
C LEU A 660 -12.74 41.65 9.00
N LEU A 661 -12.53 41.04 7.82
CA LEU A 661 -12.92 41.63 6.55
C LEU A 661 -14.45 41.70 6.37
N THR A 662 -15.19 40.67 6.77
CA THR A 662 -16.63 40.56 6.46
C THR A 662 -17.57 41.14 7.54
N LYS A 663 -17.04 41.62 8.67
CA LYS A 663 -17.77 42.38 9.69
C LYS A 663 -18.45 43.62 9.10
N LEU A 664 -19.61 44.01 9.65
CA LEU A 664 -20.37 45.18 9.20
C LEU A 664 -19.61 46.51 9.29
N ASP A 665 -18.73 46.66 10.28
CA ASP A 665 -18.00 47.92 10.54
C ASP A 665 -16.82 48.15 9.57
N THR A 666 -16.48 47.16 8.73
CA THR A 666 -15.27 47.15 7.91
C THR A 666 -15.47 47.91 6.59
N PHE A 667 -15.28 49.22 6.66
CA PHE A 667 -15.25 50.13 5.52
C PHE A 667 -13.83 50.31 4.96
N LEU A 668 -13.71 50.39 3.64
CA LEU A 668 -12.45 50.49 2.90
C LEU A 668 -12.47 51.72 1.98
N SER A 669 -11.33 52.41 1.90
CA SER A 669 -11.07 53.40 0.86
C SER A 669 -10.96 52.75 -0.52
N ARG A 670 -10.97 53.58 -1.58
CA ARG A 670 -10.77 53.12 -2.95
C ARG A 670 -9.40 52.47 -3.12
N GLU A 671 -8.39 53.02 -2.45
CA GLU A 671 -7.00 52.60 -2.52
C GLU A 671 -6.82 51.22 -1.85
N GLU A 672 -7.34 51.04 -0.64
CA GLU A 672 -7.31 49.77 0.09
C GLU A 672 -8.11 48.67 -0.63
N TYR A 673 -9.32 48.99 -1.11
CA TYR A 673 -10.15 48.06 -1.89
C TYR A 673 -9.39 47.54 -3.13
N ASN A 674 -8.82 48.43 -3.94
CA ASN A 674 -8.08 48.02 -5.14
C ASN A 674 -6.82 47.20 -4.80
N GLN A 675 -6.10 47.58 -3.73
CA GLN A 675 -4.90 46.85 -3.28
C GLN A 675 -5.23 45.42 -2.81
N LEU A 676 -6.33 45.24 -2.06
CA LEU A 676 -6.78 43.94 -1.57
C LEU A 676 -7.26 43.02 -2.71
N VAL A 677 -8.06 43.54 -3.65
CA VAL A 677 -8.52 42.72 -4.79
C VAL A 677 -7.35 42.40 -5.74
N TYR A 678 -6.46 43.35 -6.03
CA TYR A 678 -5.29 43.10 -6.88
C TYR A 678 -4.36 42.03 -6.28
N GLY A 679 -3.99 42.15 -5.01
CA GLY A 679 -3.07 41.20 -4.36
C GLY A 679 -3.67 39.82 -4.09
N SER A 680 -4.99 39.70 -4.04
CA SER A 680 -5.68 38.41 -3.92
C SER A 680 -5.87 37.72 -5.27
N CYS A 681 -6.35 38.43 -6.29
CA CYS A 681 -6.63 37.86 -7.63
C CYS A 681 -5.36 37.60 -8.46
N VAL A 682 -4.36 38.48 -8.44
CA VAL A 682 -3.20 38.37 -9.35
C VAL A 682 -2.20 37.32 -8.86
N LEU A 683 -2.15 36.17 -9.55
CA LEU A 683 -1.13 35.13 -9.29
C LEU A 683 0.28 35.62 -9.70
N PRO A 684 1.31 35.44 -8.85
CA PRO A 684 2.73 35.66 -9.20
C PRO A 684 3.29 34.71 -10.30
N SER A 685 2.45 33.94 -10.98
CA SER A 685 2.81 32.91 -11.96
C SER A 685 2.28 33.19 -13.38
N THR A 686 1.50 34.25 -13.60
CA THR A 686 1.08 34.68 -14.96
C THR A 686 2.22 35.30 -15.80
N CYS A 687 3.43 35.37 -15.23
CA CYS A 687 4.69 35.61 -15.95
C CYS A 687 5.07 34.48 -16.93
N ARG A 688 4.27 34.28 -17.98
CA ARG A 688 4.59 33.44 -19.14
C ARG A 688 5.93 33.87 -19.76
N SER A 689 6.98 33.08 -19.53
CA SER A 689 8.29 33.12 -20.22
C SER A 689 8.85 34.53 -20.51
N GLY A 690 9.58 35.09 -19.55
CA GLY A 690 10.05 36.47 -19.60
C GLY A 690 10.83 36.85 -20.88
N GLN A 691 10.30 37.83 -21.61
CA GLN A 691 11.07 38.69 -22.52
C GLN A 691 10.92 40.14 -22.11
N PHE A 692 11.81 40.61 -21.23
CA PHE A 692 12.01 42.04 -21.03
C PHE A 692 12.31 42.72 -22.38
N GLY A 693 11.60 43.80 -22.71
CA GLY A 693 12.02 44.72 -23.78
C GLY A 693 11.41 44.53 -25.17
N LYS A 694 10.26 43.83 -25.34
CA LYS A 694 9.46 43.93 -26.58
C LYS A 694 7.98 44.19 -26.31
N LYS A 695 7.46 45.29 -26.85
CA LYS A 695 6.01 45.50 -27.02
C LYS A 695 5.48 44.45 -28.00
N ILE A 696 4.76 43.46 -27.49
CA ILE A 696 3.96 42.53 -28.30
C ILE A 696 2.53 42.58 -27.78
N SER A 697 1.70 43.24 -28.59
CA SER A 697 0.24 43.29 -28.65
C SER A 697 -0.60 42.31 -27.81
N ILE A 698 -1.71 42.85 -27.29
CA ILE A 698 -2.92 42.16 -26.81
C ILE A 698 -2.75 41.43 -25.47
N ILE A 699 -3.02 42.19 -24.40
CA ILE A 699 -3.83 41.67 -23.29
C ILE A 699 -5.20 41.34 -23.89
N MET A 700 -5.76 40.16 -23.59
CA MET A 700 -7.14 39.85 -23.98
C MET A 700 -8.05 40.47 -22.93
N ASP A 701 -9.11 41.18 -23.33
CA ASP A 701 -9.97 41.93 -22.40
C ASP A 701 -10.66 41.04 -21.34
N ASP A 702 -10.71 39.72 -21.58
CA ASP A 702 -11.26 38.71 -20.66
C ASP A 702 -10.59 38.73 -19.27
N ASP A 703 -9.27 38.93 -19.19
CA ASP A 703 -8.50 38.96 -17.92
C ASP A 703 -8.69 40.27 -17.13
N ALA A 704 -9.48 41.24 -17.63
CA ALA A 704 -9.73 42.49 -16.92
C ALA A 704 -10.52 42.25 -15.61
N LEU A 705 -9.98 42.81 -14.51
CA LEU A 705 -10.63 42.86 -13.22
C LEU A 705 -11.67 44.00 -13.20
N GLU A 706 -12.93 43.66 -12.96
CA GLU A 706 -14.05 44.61 -12.97
C GLU A 706 -14.44 45.00 -11.53
N PRO A 707 -14.17 46.24 -11.07
CA PRO A 707 -14.46 46.67 -9.71
C PRO A 707 -15.95 47.00 -9.51
N VAL A 708 -16.48 46.61 -8.36
CA VAL A 708 -17.85 46.90 -7.92
C VAL A 708 -17.97 48.38 -7.51
N PRO A 709 -19.10 49.08 -7.76
CA PRO A 709 -19.33 50.45 -7.25
C PRO A 709 -19.30 50.52 -5.71
N PRO A 710 -18.96 51.68 -5.11
CA PRO A 710 -18.92 51.82 -3.65
C PRO A 710 -20.32 51.70 -3.03
N ALA A 711 -20.41 51.05 -1.87
CA ALA A 711 -21.66 50.96 -1.10
C ALA A 711 -22.12 52.33 -0.56
N ILE A 712 -21.18 53.20 -0.19
CA ILE A 712 -21.45 54.56 0.28
C ILE A 712 -20.83 55.54 -0.72
N TRP A 713 -21.62 56.45 -1.28
CA TRP A 713 -21.16 57.46 -2.25
C TRP A 713 -20.84 58.82 -1.60
N LYS A 714 -21.49 59.15 -0.49
CA LYS A 714 -21.38 60.43 0.25
C LYS A 714 -21.49 60.12 1.75
N PRO A 715 -20.68 60.71 2.64
CA PRO A 715 -19.78 61.86 2.45
C PRO A 715 -18.49 61.56 1.68
N LYS A 716 -18.06 60.30 1.58
CA LYS A 716 -16.92 59.84 0.78
C LYS A 716 -17.28 58.53 0.08
N PRO A 717 -16.66 58.19 -1.06
CA PRO A 717 -16.78 56.86 -1.67
C PRO A 717 -16.10 55.82 -0.77
N LEU A 718 -16.87 54.88 -0.22
CA LEU A 718 -16.40 53.78 0.61
C LEU A 718 -17.00 52.45 0.17
N TRP A 719 -16.17 51.41 0.22
CA TRP A 719 -16.55 50.02 -0.03
C TRP A 719 -16.67 49.26 1.29
N THR A 720 -17.39 48.15 1.31
CA THR A 720 -17.35 47.20 2.44
C THR A 720 -16.47 46.00 2.11
N GLY A 721 -15.92 45.33 3.13
CA GLY A 721 -15.16 44.10 2.91
C GLY A 721 -16.01 42.94 2.32
N LYS A 722 -17.34 42.96 2.48
CA LYS A 722 -18.25 42.08 1.75
C LYS A 722 -18.16 42.29 0.22
N GLN A 723 -18.03 43.53 -0.27
CA GLN A 723 -17.87 43.81 -1.70
C GLN A 723 -16.52 43.32 -2.26
N VAL A 724 -15.46 43.25 -1.45
CA VAL A 724 -14.18 42.62 -1.85
C VAL A 724 -14.40 41.15 -2.21
N ILE A 725 -15.17 40.41 -1.39
CA ILE A 725 -15.55 39.02 -1.67
C ILE A 725 -16.36 38.91 -2.96
N THR A 726 -17.41 39.74 -3.14
CA THR A 726 -18.21 39.78 -4.38
C THR A 726 -17.32 39.98 -5.62
N THR A 727 -16.34 40.89 -5.54
CA THR A 727 -15.42 41.18 -6.66
C THR A 727 -14.56 39.95 -7.00
N ILE A 728 -14.08 39.22 -5.99
CA ILE A 728 -13.28 37.99 -6.18
C ILE A 728 -14.15 36.86 -6.72
N LEU A 729 -15.38 36.68 -6.23
CA LEU A 729 -16.32 35.69 -6.76
C LEU A 729 -16.65 35.95 -8.24
N ASN A 730 -16.93 37.20 -8.62
CA ASN A 730 -17.19 37.59 -10.01
C ASN A 730 -15.97 37.38 -10.91
N HIS A 731 -14.75 37.63 -10.43
CA HIS A 731 -13.53 37.36 -11.19
C HIS A 731 -13.27 35.84 -11.35
N VAL A 732 -13.42 35.06 -10.29
CA VAL A 732 -13.16 33.61 -10.31
C VAL A 732 -14.23 32.81 -11.07
N THR A 733 -15.47 33.30 -11.14
CA THR A 733 -16.58 32.66 -11.90
C THR A 733 -16.85 33.32 -13.25
N LYS A 734 -15.96 34.22 -13.73
CA LYS A 734 -16.14 34.96 -14.98
C LYS A 734 -16.37 34.01 -16.17
N GLY A 735 -17.48 34.22 -16.89
CA GLY A 735 -17.90 33.36 -18.01
C GLY A 735 -18.87 32.23 -17.63
N HIS A 736 -19.17 32.03 -16.34
CA HIS A 736 -20.19 31.09 -15.87
C HIS A 736 -21.44 31.83 -15.33
N PRO A 737 -22.61 31.17 -15.25
CA PRO A 737 -23.76 31.74 -14.55
C PRO A 737 -23.45 31.93 -13.06
N PRO A 738 -23.91 33.02 -12.43
CA PRO A 738 -23.65 33.29 -11.02
C PRO A 738 -24.41 32.32 -10.11
N PHE A 739 -24.00 32.20 -8.85
CA PHE A 739 -24.64 31.31 -7.87
C PHE A 739 -25.24 32.04 -6.67
N THR A 740 -26.27 31.41 -6.10
CA THR A 740 -26.90 31.78 -4.84
C THR A 740 -26.63 30.66 -3.82
N VAL A 741 -26.22 31.00 -2.60
CA VAL A 741 -26.05 30.04 -1.49
C VAL A 741 -26.43 30.66 -0.15
N GLU A 742 -27.16 29.88 0.66
CA GLU A 742 -27.54 30.23 2.03
C GLU A 742 -26.89 29.24 3.01
N LYS A 743 -26.13 29.74 4.00
CA LYS A 743 -25.41 28.90 4.96
C LYS A 743 -25.28 29.58 6.33
N LYS A 744 -25.93 29.00 7.34
CA LYS A 744 -25.80 29.44 8.75
C LYS A 744 -24.33 29.35 9.22
N GLY A 745 -23.82 30.44 9.79
CA GLY A 745 -22.52 30.50 10.45
C GLY A 745 -22.53 29.89 11.86
N LYS A 746 -21.35 29.90 12.50
CA LYS A 746 -21.11 29.44 13.87
C LYS A 746 -21.22 30.55 14.91
N ILE A 747 -21.04 31.81 14.52
CA ILE A 747 -21.15 32.95 15.43
C ILE A 747 -22.63 33.15 15.78
N GLU A 748 -22.91 33.25 17.09
CA GLU A 748 -24.28 33.35 17.60
C GLU A 748 -24.76 34.80 17.68
N LYS A 749 -26.09 35.00 17.64
CA LYS A 749 -26.71 36.33 17.50
C LYS A 749 -26.30 37.30 18.61
N GLU A 750 -26.09 36.78 19.82
CA GLU A 750 -25.76 37.54 21.03
C GLU A 750 -24.39 38.25 20.97
N TYR A 751 -23.50 37.81 20.07
CA TYR A 751 -22.21 38.45 19.79
C TYR A 751 -22.30 39.53 18.69
N LEU A 752 -23.46 39.68 18.04
CA LEU A 752 -23.69 40.57 16.89
C LEU A 752 -24.70 41.69 17.20
N SER A 753 -25.60 41.46 18.15
CA SER A 753 -26.43 42.50 18.75
C SER A 753 -25.57 43.46 19.60
N PRO A 754 -25.65 44.78 19.41
CA PRO A 754 -25.14 45.73 20.38
C PRO A 754 -25.82 45.48 21.74
N LYS A 755 -25.04 45.26 22.79
CA LYS A 755 -25.58 45.25 24.16
C LYS A 755 -25.85 46.69 24.56
N GLU A 756 -27.08 47.00 24.96
CA GLU A 756 -27.36 48.28 25.61
C GLU A 756 -26.59 48.31 26.94
N CYS A 757 -25.70 49.29 27.11
CA CYS A 757 -24.88 49.42 28.32
C CYS A 757 -25.73 49.98 29.46
N ASP A 758 -26.22 49.09 30.32
CA ASP A 758 -27.11 49.44 31.42
C ASP A 758 -26.42 50.30 32.50
N GLY A 759 -26.62 51.61 32.40
CA GLY A 759 -26.88 52.43 33.59
C GLY A 759 -25.70 52.88 34.47
N ALA A 760 -24.44 52.83 34.02
CA ALA A 760 -23.33 53.48 34.73
C ALA A 760 -23.46 55.03 34.68
N LYS A 761 -24.18 55.61 35.64
CA LYS A 761 -24.32 57.08 35.81
C LYS A 761 -23.00 57.69 36.27
N ASP A 762 -22.17 58.09 35.32
CA ASP A 762 -20.93 58.81 35.62
C ASP A 762 -21.25 60.14 36.35
N LYS A 763 -20.46 60.43 37.39
CA LYS A 763 -20.59 61.62 38.22
C LYS A 763 -19.38 62.50 37.98
N THR A 764 -19.62 63.60 37.26
CA THR A 764 -18.71 64.75 37.13
C THR A 764 -17.92 65.01 38.41
N ARG A 765 -16.60 64.90 38.32
CA ARG A 765 -15.63 65.38 39.30
C ARG A 765 -14.51 66.10 38.57
N ASP A 766 -14.11 67.24 39.11
CA ASP A 766 -13.17 68.15 38.48
C ASP A 766 -11.73 67.59 38.45
N PRO A 767 -10.95 67.87 37.39
CA PRO A 767 -9.53 67.55 37.34
C PRO A 767 -8.71 68.64 38.06
N SER A 768 -8.53 68.50 39.37
CA SER A 768 -7.59 69.32 40.15
C SER A 768 -6.98 68.53 41.31
N GLU A 769 -5.71 68.87 41.61
CA GLU A 769 -4.82 68.25 42.61
C GLU A 769 -4.11 66.96 42.18
N HIS A 770 -2.88 66.81 42.68
CA HIS A 770 -1.90 65.74 42.42
C HIS A 770 -1.39 65.59 40.97
N ASP A 771 -0.35 66.37 40.66
CA ASP A 771 0.99 65.76 40.62
C ASP A 771 2.04 66.77 41.15
N ALA A 772 2.93 66.30 42.02
CA ALA A 772 4.02 67.07 42.60
C ALA A 772 5.15 66.12 43.03
N GLU A 773 6.40 66.57 42.85
CA GLU A 773 7.65 65.79 43.00
C GLU A 773 7.77 64.72 41.89
N ASP A 774 8.75 64.79 40.98
CA ASP A 774 10.17 65.05 41.23
C ASP A 774 10.76 66.24 40.41
N LYS A 775 11.96 66.69 40.79
CA LYS A 775 12.76 67.74 40.12
C LYS A 775 14.21 67.33 39.98
N THR A 776 14.78 67.39 38.78
CA THR A 776 16.17 67.89 38.62
C THR A 776 16.53 68.32 37.19
N ARG A 777 17.30 69.42 37.09
CA ARG A 777 18.17 69.85 35.96
C ARG A 777 17.53 70.41 34.69
N ASP A 778 17.08 71.65 34.80
CA ASP A 778 17.62 72.89 34.16
C ASP A 778 17.94 72.97 32.64
N PRO A 779 17.87 74.19 32.02
CA PRO A 779 17.40 74.33 30.63
C PRO A 779 18.20 75.25 29.67
N SER A 780 17.99 75.06 28.37
CA SER A 780 18.14 76.03 27.25
C SER A 780 17.58 75.39 25.96
N GLU A 781 17.08 76.09 24.92
CA GLU A 781 16.75 77.51 24.73
C GLU A 781 15.73 77.68 23.56
N HIS A 782 14.97 78.77 23.59
CA HIS A 782 14.35 79.53 22.47
C HIS A 782 13.27 78.96 21.48
N ASP A 783 12.21 79.77 21.38
CA ASP A 783 11.43 80.22 20.19
C ASP A 783 10.45 79.30 19.42
N ALA A 784 9.40 79.82 18.74
CA ALA A 784 8.55 81.01 18.97
C ALA A 784 7.38 81.03 17.94
N GLU A 785 6.18 81.47 18.36
CA GLU A 785 5.08 82.02 17.52
C GLU A 785 4.49 81.09 16.42
N ASP A 786 3.33 81.34 15.79
CA ASP A 786 2.33 82.42 15.91
C ASP A 786 0.88 81.84 15.90
N LYS A 787 -0.12 82.68 16.19
CA LYS A 787 -1.57 82.40 16.12
C LYS A 787 -2.21 83.13 14.93
N THR A 788 -3.30 82.59 14.38
CA THR A 788 -4.53 83.28 13.91
C THR A 788 -5.27 82.45 12.83
N ARG A 789 -6.54 82.69 12.46
CA ARG A 789 -7.77 83.09 13.18
C ARG A 789 -8.94 82.99 12.17
N TYR A 790 -10.08 82.40 12.53
CA TYR A 790 -11.29 82.42 11.69
C TYR A 790 -11.88 83.84 11.56
N PRO A 791 -12.68 84.11 10.51
CA PRO A 791 -14.13 84.26 10.76
C PRO A 791 -15.03 83.51 9.76
N SER A 792 -16.35 83.64 9.94
CA SER A 792 -17.44 82.90 9.30
C SER A 792 -18.63 83.81 8.88
N GLU A 793 -19.66 83.23 8.24
CA GLU A 793 -20.99 83.82 7.90
C GLU A 793 -20.99 84.97 6.84
N HIS A 794 -22.01 85.21 5.99
CA HIS A 794 -23.47 84.96 6.04
C HIS A 794 -24.14 84.69 4.64
N ASP A 795 -25.16 83.83 4.64
CA ASP A 795 -26.56 83.95 4.10
C ASP A 795 -26.97 84.48 2.68
N ALA A 796 -27.60 83.55 1.92
CA ALA A 796 -29.02 83.57 1.46
C ALA A 796 -29.51 84.12 0.08
N GLU A 797 -30.67 83.52 -0.34
CA GLU A 797 -31.65 83.83 -1.43
C GLU A 797 -31.21 83.76 -2.92
N ASP A 798 -32.07 83.50 -3.94
CA ASP A 798 -33.25 82.60 -4.15
C ASP A 798 -33.58 82.57 -5.70
N ILE A 799 -34.70 81.96 -6.12
CA ILE A 799 -35.56 82.19 -7.33
C ILE A 799 -35.70 81.03 -8.35
N THR A 800 -36.75 80.20 -8.13
CA THR A 800 -37.74 79.57 -9.09
C THR A 800 -37.27 78.90 -10.41
N ARG A 801 -37.84 77.78 -10.93
CA ARG A 801 -39.28 77.56 -11.31
C ARG A 801 -39.51 76.16 -11.96
N ASP A 802 -40.57 75.45 -11.53
CA ASP A 802 -41.61 74.63 -12.24
C ASP A 802 -41.36 73.86 -13.58
N PRO A 803 -42.22 72.88 -13.98
CA PRO A 803 -43.15 72.00 -13.24
C PRO A 803 -42.84 70.48 -13.41
N PRO A 804 -43.54 69.66 -14.26
CA PRO A 804 -44.84 68.97 -14.10
C PRO A 804 -44.71 67.42 -13.93
N CYS A 805 -45.71 66.57 -14.21
CA CYS A 805 -47.01 66.34 -13.52
C CYS A 805 -47.68 65.02 -14.03
N SER A 806 -48.49 64.38 -13.18
CA SER A 806 -49.63 63.47 -13.47
C SER A 806 -49.46 62.16 -14.27
N SER A 807 -49.99 61.09 -13.65
CA SER A 807 -50.26 59.73 -14.11
C SER A 807 -51.33 59.57 -15.21
N LYS A 808 -51.44 58.34 -15.76
CA LYS A 808 -52.66 57.79 -16.38
C LYS A 808 -52.77 56.27 -16.16
N LYS A 809 -54.01 55.76 -16.16
CA LYS A 809 -54.37 54.33 -16.12
C LYS A 809 -54.73 53.85 -17.53
N GLU A 810 -54.58 52.55 -17.79
CA GLU A 810 -55.45 51.79 -18.68
C GLU A 810 -55.87 50.46 -18.02
N THR A 811 -56.95 49.86 -18.51
CA THR A 811 -57.65 48.71 -17.92
C THR A 811 -58.28 47.85 -19.02
N ARG A 812 -58.18 46.52 -18.94
CA ARG A 812 -59.09 45.58 -19.64
C ARG A 812 -59.02 44.14 -19.09
N ASP A 813 -60.19 43.64 -18.75
CA ASP A 813 -60.55 42.27 -18.31
C ASP A 813 -61.27 41.52 -19.47
N PRO A 814 -61.77 40.27 -19.30
CA PRO A 814 -61.23 39.09 -18.60
C PRO A 814 -61.37 37.77 -19.43
N SER A 815 -60.86 36.64 -18.92
CA SER A 815 -61.51 35.31 -19.09
C SER A 815 -60.99 34.21 -18.13
N GLU A 816 -61.78 33.95 -17.07
CA GLU A 816 -62.27 32.62 -16.62
C GLU A 816 -61.33 31.47 -16.15
N HIS A 817 -61.47 31.15 -14.85
CA HIS A 817 -61.66 29.82 -14.21
C HIS A 817 -60.54 28.74 -14.24
N ASP A 818 -60.25 27.97 -13.18
CA ASP A 818 -60.76 27.91 -11.79
C ASP A 818 -59.75 27.21 -10.84
N ALA A 819 -59.64 27.66 -9.57
CA ALA A 819 -59.27 26.85 -8.38
C ALA A 819 -59.28 27.70 -7.08
N GLU A 820 -60.11 27.30 -6.11
CA GLU A 820 -60.48 28.00 -4.86
C GLU A 820 -59.35 28.57 -3.97
N ASP A 821 -59.51 29.82 -3.51
CA ASP A 821 -58.80 30.42 -2.36
C ASP A 821 -59.71 30.48 -1.11
N LYS A 822 -59.10 30.45 0.09
CA LYS A 822 -59.72 30.78 1.38
C LYS A 822 -58.83 31.66 2.26
N THR A 823 -58.54 32.87 1.77
CA THR A 823 -58.68 34.14 2.50
C THR A 823 -58.13 34.22 3.93
N ARG A 824 -57.17 35.14 4.13
CA ARG A 824 -57.33 36.23 5.12
C ARG A 824 -56.29 37.34 4.97
N ASP A 825 -56.77 38.54 4.70
CA ASP A 825 -55.99 39.76 4.78
C ASP A 825 -55.50 40.04 6.21
N LEU A 826 -54.27 40.57 6.32
CA LEU A 826 -53.78 41.24 7.52
C LEU A 826 -53.01 42.51 7.13
N SER A 827 -53.75 43.59 6.90
CA SER A 827 -53.19 44.93 6.72
C SER A 827 -52.97 45.62 8.07
N CYS A 828 -51.71 45.94 8.36
CA CYS A 828 -51.26 46.98 9.30
C CYS A 828 -51.71 46.89 10.78
N SER A 829 -50.74 46.64 11.66
CA SER A 829 -50.70 47.31 12.98
C SER A 829 -49.25 47.63 13.34
N GLU A 830 -49.01 48.81 13.90
CA GLU A 830 -47.66 49.33 14.13
C GLU A 830 -47.01 48.69 15.36
N LYS A 831 -45.84 48.08 15.18
CA LYS A 831 -44.85 47.89 16.24
C LYS A 831 -43.46 48.16 15.72
N LYS A 832 -42.68 48.95 16.48
CA LYS A 832 -41.24 49.06 16.30
C LYS A 832 -40.57 47.86 16.96
N GLU A 833 -40.08 46.92 16.16
CA GLU A 833 -39.12 45.91 16.61
C GLU A 833 -37.76 46.24 15.98
N THR A 834 -36.82 46.71 16.80
CA THR A 834 -35.50 47.19 16.37
C THR A 834 -34.45 46.10 16.60
N GLY A 835 -34.11 45.37 15.54
CA GLY A 835 -33.05 44.35 15.56
C GLY A 835 -33.18 43.35 14.40
N ASP A 836 -32.72 43.73 13.21
CA ASP A 836 -32.77 42.85 12.01
C ASP A 836 -31.84 41.63 12.19
N PRO A 837 -32.36 40.38 12.18
CA PRO A 837 -31.60 39.19 12.59
C PRO A 837 -30.70 38.62 11.47
N SER A 838 -30.06 39.48 10.68
CA SER A 838 -29.57 39.18 9.33
C SER A 838 -28.17 38.54 9.22
N GLU A 839 -27.23 38.81 10.13
CA GLU A 839 -25.82 38.41 9.95
C GLU A 839 -25.46 36.98 10.40
N GLN A 840 -26.36 36.23 11.04
CA GLN A 840 -26.09 34.83 11.45
C GLN A 840 -26.05 33.85 10.25
N VAL A 841 -26.70 34.21 9.14
CA VAL A 841 -26.76 33.39 7.94
C VAL A 841 -25.98 34.09 6.84
N LEU A 842 -24.96 33.41 6.32
CA LEU A 842 -24.30 33.87 5.10
C LEU A 842 -25.27 33.68 3.93
N TYR A 843 -25.59 34.77 3.24
CA TYR A 843 -26.42 34.78 2.05
C TYR A 843 -25.66 35.45 0.91
N VAL A 844 -25.22 34.63 -0.03
CA VAL A 844 -24.73 35.07 -1.35
C VAL A 844 -25.88 34.90 -2.32
N HIS A 845 -26.18 35.94 -3.09
CA HIS A 845 -27.18 35.91 -4.15
C HIS A 845 -26.57 36.47 -5.44
N ASP A 846 -26.65 35.69 -6.51
CA ASP A 846 -26.07 35.97 -7.82
C ASP A 846 -24.63 36.53 -7.72
N ASN A 847 -23.77 35.75 -7.04
CA ASN A 847 -22.39 36.05 -6.63
C ASN A 847 -22.19 37.18 -5.61
N GLU A 848 -23.19 38.01 -5.31
CA GLU A 848 -23.05 39.10 -4.34
C GLU A 848 -23.20 38.61 -2.90
N LEU A 849 -22.20 38.86 -2.04
CA LEU A 849 -22.31 38.60 -0.60
C LEU A 849 -23.15 39.70 0.08
N ILE A 850 -24.46 39.49 0.17
CA ILE A 850 -25.40 40.48 0.70
C ILE A 850 -25.40 40.48 2.24
N LYS A 851 -25.44 39.29 2.88
CA LYS A 851 -25.58 39.16 4.35
C LYS A 851 -24.63 38.11 4.93
N GLY A 852 -24.25 38.32 6.19
CA GLY A 852 -23.47 37.41 7.02
C GLY A 852 -21.95 37.48 6.82
N MET A 853 -21.23 36.85 7.76
CA MET A 853 -19.77 36.81 7.79
C MET A 853 -19.21 35.48 7.30
N ILE A 854 -17.98 35.49 6.78
CA ILE A 854 -17.24 34.29 6.39
C ILE A 854 -16.49 33.75 7.60
N ASP A 855 -16.84 32.54 8.02
CA ASP A 855 -16.25 31.84 9.15
C ASP A 855 -15.86 30.39 8.78
N LYS A 856 -15.49 29.58 9.79
CA LYS A 856 -15.08 28.18 9.61
C LYS A 856 -16.15 27.28 8.96
N ALA A 857 -17.44 27.62 9.00
CA ALA A 857 -18.48 26.84 8.31
C ALA A 857 -18.40 26.99 6.78
N GLN A 858 -17.94 28.13 6.29
CA GLN A 858 -17.95 28.46 4.85
C GLN A 858 -16.83 27.77 4.05
N PHE A 859 -15.83 27.24 4.74
CA PHE A 859 -14.77 26.37 4.17
C PHE A 859 -15.07 24.88 4.33
N GLY A 860 -16.22 24.50 4.91
CA GLY A 860 -16.62 23.12 5.17
C GLY A 860 -17.79 22.65 4.28
N GLN A 861 -18.42 21.55 4.70
CA GLN A 861 -19.52 20.91 3.97
C GLN A 861 -20.70 21.87 3.75
N TYR A 862 -21.11 22.03 2.49
CA TYR A 862 -22.10 23.02 2.01
C TYR A 862 -21.77 24.49 2.37
N GLY A 863 -20.48 24.84 2.51
CA GLY A 863 -20.01 26.23 2.51
C GLY A 863 -19.69 26.74 1.09
N ILE A 864 -19.36 28.03 0.96
CA ILE A 864 -19.07 28.71 -0.32
C ILE A 864 -18.12 27.88 -1.21
N VAL A 865 -17.01 27.39 -0.65
CA VAL A 865 -15.98 26.66 -1.41
C VAL A 865 -16.50 25.31 -1.92
N HIS A 866 -17.34 24.62 -1.14
CA HIS A 866 -17.97 23.36 -1.54
C HIS A 866 -19.01 23.59 -2.65
N THR A 867 -19.79 24.67 -2.58
CA THR A 867 -20.72 25.08 -3.66
C THR A 867 -19.97 25.41 -4.95
N VAL A 868 -18.84 26.13 -4.87
CA VAL A 868 -18.00 26.45 -6.03
C VAL A 868 -17.34 25.19 -6.63
N HIS A 869 -16.93 24.23 -5.79
CA HIS A 869 -16.44 22.92 -6.23
C HIS A 869 -17.50 22.14 -7.02
N GLU A 870 -18.75 22.13 -6.55
CA GLU A 870 -19.85 21.39 -7.18
C GLU A 870 -20.35 22.05 -8.47
N LEU A 871 -20.48 23.38 -8.50
CA LEU A 871 -21.01 24.12 -9.66
C LEU A 871 -19.97 24.40 -10.75
N TYR A 872 -18.72 24.66 -10.38
CA TYR A 872 -17.66 25.11 -11.30
C TYR A 872 -16.40 24.23 -11.27
N GLY A 873 -16.42 23.13 -10.53
CA GLY A 873 -15.37 22.12 -10.52
C GLY A 873 -14.20 22.39 -9.56
N PRO A 874 -13.33 21.37 -9.35
CA PRO A 874 -12.26 21.39 -8.35
C PRO A 874 -11.16 22.42 -8.64
N GLU A 875 -10.91 22.72 -9.91
CA GLU A 875 -9.84 23.66 -10.30
C GLU A 875 -10.24 25.10 -9.92
N THR A 876 -11.48 25.49 -10.18
CA THR A 876 -12.08 26.78 -9.77
C THR A 876 -12.11 26.94 -8.23
N ALA A 877 -12.48 25.88 -7.51
CA ALA A 877 -12.45 25.88 -6.03
C ALA A 877 -11.02 26.00 -5.47
N GLY A 878 -10.03 25.38 -6.13
CA GLY A 878 -8.61 25.53 -5.79
C GLY A 878 -8.11 26.97 -5.97
N VAL A 879 -8.46 27.61 -7.10
CA VAL A 879 -8.16 29.02 -7.35
C VAL A 879 -8.82 29.93 -6.31
N LEU A 880 -10.09 29.69 -5.97
CA LEU A 880 -10.81 30.46 -4.94
C LEU A 880 -10.13 30.38 -3.57
N LEU A 881 -9.75 29.17 -3.12
CA LEU A 881 -9.02 28.97 -1.86
C LEU A 881 -7.68 29.71 -1.85
N SER A 882 -6.94 29.73 -2.97
CA SER A 882 -5.68 30.47 -3.08
C SER A 882 -5.87 31.98 -3.04
N SER A 883 -6.87 32.52 -3.74
CA SER A 883 -7.18 33.95 -3.71
C SER A 883 -7.66 34.39 -2.33
N PHE A 884 -8.49 33.59 -1.67
CA PHE A 884 -8.92 33.82 -0.28
C PHE A 884 -7.76 33.72 0.73
N SER A 885 -6.82 32.78 0.57
CA SER A 885 -5.65 32.71 1.45
C SER A 885 -4.82 33.98 1.37
N ARG A 886 -4.42 34.41 0.15
CA ARG A 886 -3.69 35.66 -0.07
C ARG A 886 -4.44 36.88 0.48
N LEU A 887 -5.75 36.95 0.25
CA LEU A 887 -6.60 38.03 0.77
C LEU A 887 -6.52 38.14 2.29
N PHE A 888 -6.78 37.06 3.02
CA PHE A 888 -6.85 37.11 4.47
C PHE A 888 -5.46 37.29 5.12
N THR A 889 -4.40 36.77 4.49
CA THR A 889 -3.01 37.11 4.86
C THR A 889 -2.73 38.61 4.69
N MET A 890 -3.16 39.24 3.59
CA MET A 890 -2.99 40.68 3.38
C MET A 890 -3.82 41.53 4.35
N VAL A 891 -5.06 41.15 4.66
CA VAL A 891 -5.90 41.83 5.67
C VAL A 891 -5.20 41.83 7.03
N LEU A 892 -4.65 40.69 7.46
CA LEU A 892 -3.90 40.60 8.72
C LEU A 892 -2.56 41.36 8.69
N GLN A 893 -1.93 41.50 7.52
CA GLN A 893 -0.72 42.33 7.38
C GLN A 893 -1.00 43.84 7.44
N LEU A 894 -2.24 44.28 7.14
CA LEU A 894 -2.66 45.68 7.24
C LEU A 894 -3.20 46.05 8.62
N HIS A 895 -4.03 45.19 9.23
CA HIS A 895 -4.71 45.49 10.49
C HIS A 895 -4.02 44.89 11.73
N GLY A 896 -3.23 43.83 11.56
CA GLY A 896 -2.76 42.99 12.66
C GLY A 896 -3.86 42.16 13.30
N PHE A 897 -3.46 41.27 14.20
CA PHE A 897 -4.34 40.58 15.15
C PHE A 897 -3.51 40.18 16.38
N THR A 898 -4.13 40.16 17.55
CA THR A 898 -3.49 39.80 18.82
C THR A 898 -4.51 39.17 19.76
N CYS A 899 -4.04 38.51 20.82
CA CYS A 899 -4.82 38.14 21.99
C CYS A 899 -4.06 38.65 23.21
N GLY A 900 -4.68 39.54 23.98
CA GLY A 900 -4.11 40.15 25.17
C GLY A 900 -4.34 39.33 26.43
N VAL A 901 -3.93 39.90 27.57
CA VAL A 901 -4.28 39.38 28.91
C VAL A 901 -5.67 39.87 29.30
N ASP A 902 -6.03 41.07 28.85
CA ASP A 902 -7.34 41.72 28.97
C ASP A 902 -8.47 40.91 28.32
N ASP A 903 -8.24 40.26 27.18
CA ASP A 903 -9.17 39.29 26.56
C ASP A 903 -9.54 38.11 27.47
N LEU A 904 -8.75 37.84 28.52
CA LEU A 904 -8.93 36.74 29.47
C LEU A 904 -9.49 37.21 30.83
N LEU A 905 -9.70 38.53 31.03
CA LEU A 905 -10.19 39.07 32.29
C LEU A 905 -11.72 39.06 32.37
N LEU A 906 -12.25 38.46 33.44
CA LEU A 906 -13.67 38.58 33.78
C LEU A 906 -13.98 39.98 34.30
N CYS A 907 -15.12 40.55 33.90
CA CYS A 907 -15.69 41.73 34.53
C CYS A 907 -15.91 41.46 36.03
N GLN A 908 -15.70 42.47 36.88
CA GLN A 908 -15.74 42.30 38.35
C GLN A 908 -17.08 41.76 38.87
N GLU A 909 -18.18 42.05 38.18
CA GLU A 909 -19.53 41.54 38.49
C GLU A 909 -19.64 40.04 38.16
N SER A 910 -19.11 39.63 37.01
CA SER A 910 -19.04 38.22 36.60
C SER A 910 -18.13 37.38 37.50
N ASP A 911 -17.03 37.94 38.01
CA ASP A 911 -16.16 37.23 38.95
C ASP A 911 -16.76 37.14 40.38
N LYS A 912 -17.58 38.11 40.81
CA LYS A 912 -18.41 37.98 42.02
C LYS A 912 -19.44 36.85 41.87
N LEU A 913 -20.21 36.86 40.77
CA LEU A 913 -21.19 35.81 40.47
C LEU A 913 -20.54 34.42 40.37
N ARG A 914 -19.35 34.33 39.75
CA ARG A 914 -18.53 33.10 39.73
C ARG A 914 -18.17 32.60 41.14
N LYS A 915 -17.78 33.50 42.05
CA LYS A 915 -17.46 33.16 43.45
C LYS A 915 -18.69 32.69 44.22
N GLU A 916 -19.85 33.30 43.98
CA GLU A 916 -21.13 32.89 44.58
C GLU A 916 -21.55 31.49 44.09
N ILE A 917 -21.45 31.21 42.79
CA ILE A 917 -21.74 29.89 42.20
C ILE A 917 -20.79 28.81 42.76
N LEU A 918 -19.48 29.11 42.86
CA LEU A 918 -18.50 28.18 43.45
C LEU A 918 -18.77 27.94 44.94
N GLY A 919 -19.17 28.98 45.70
CA GLY A 919 -19.57 28.86 47.10
C GLY A 919 -20.78 27.94 47.30
N SER A 920 -21.85 28.10 46.50
CA SER A 920 -23.00 27.18 46.54
C SER A 920 -22.63 25.74 46.15
N SER A 921 -21.65 25.57 45.25
CA SER A 921 -21.17 24.24 44.83
C SER A 921 -20.45 23.50 45.97
N GLU A 922 -19.77 24.22 46.86
CA GLU A 922 -19.21 23.61 48.08
C GLU A 922 -20.30 23.14 49.06
N GLU A 923 -21.38 23.89 49.23
CA GLU A 923 -22.49 23.48 50.10
C GLU A 923 -23.25 22.26 49.55
N GLU A 924 -23.41 22.20 48.23
CA GLU A 924 -23.97 21.04 47.54
C GLU A 924 -23.06 19.81 47.69
N SER A 925 -21.75 19.97 47.49
CA SER A 925 -20.75 18.91 47.74
C SER A 925 -20.78 18.41 49.19
N LYS A 926 -20.93 19.31 50.17
CA LYS A 926 -21.11 18.96 51.59
C LYS A 926 -22.45 18.28 51.88
N ARG A 927 -23.48 18.48 51.05
CA ARG A 927 -24.80 17.82 51.13
C ARG A 927 -24.74 16.41 50.56
N GLU A 928 -24.26 16.26 49.33
CA GLU A 928 -23.98 14.99 48.66
C GLU A 928 -23.06 14.09 49.49
N HIS A 929 -21.99 14.63 50.07
CA HIS A 929 -21.10 13.87 50.95
C HIS A 929 -21.79 13.37 52.23
N ARG A 930 -22.73 14.16 52.79
CA ARG A 930 -23.57 13.72 53.93
C ARG A 930 -24.61 12.68 53.52
N GLU A 931 -25.13 12.75 52.30
CA GLU A 931 -26.06 11.75 51.77
C GLU A 931 -25.34 10.42 51.48
N PHE A 932 -24.15 10.47 50.88
CA PHE A 932 -23.28 9.30 50.67
C PHE A 932 -22.82 8.64 51.99
N ILE A 933 -22.61 9.42 53.05
CA ILE A 933 -22.25 8.91 54.39
C ILE A 933 -23.45 8.33 55.15
N ARG A 934 -24.70 8.67 54.80
CA ARG A 934 -25.86 8.03 55.41
C ARG A 934 -25.90 6.55 54.99
N PRO A 935 -25.81 5.58 55.93
CA PRO A 935 -26.03 4.19 55.57
C PRO A 935 -27.47 4.03 55.09
N LYS A 936 -27.68 3.22 54.06
CA LYS A 936 -29.02 2.73 53.74
C LYS A 936 -29.55 2.00 54.97
N LYS A 937 -30.64 2.52 55.54
CA LYS A 937 -31.46 1.75 56.47
C LYS A 937 -32.31 0.81 55.63
N ASP A 938 -31.83 -0.40 55.46
CA ASP A 938 -32.69 -1.53 55.14
C ASP A 938 -33.43 -1.96 56.42
N ASP A 939 -34.71 -2.28 56.26
CA ASP A 939 -35.60 -3.05 57.13
C ASP A 939 -36.12 -2.47 58.48
N GLU A 940 -37.19 -3.11 58.92
CA GLU A 940 -38.23 -2.66 59.85
C GLU A 940 -37.89 -2.94 61.33
N ALA A 941 -38.22 -1.98 62.21
CA ALA A 941 -38.39 -2.22 63.66
C ALA A 941 -39.28 -1.13 64.29
N GLU A 942 -40.08 -1.50 65.28
CA GLU A 942 -41.08 -0.64 65.95
C GLU A 942 -40.52 0.11 67.19
N ASP A 943 -41.30 1.10 67.66
CA ASP A 943 -41.28 1.76 68.98
C ASP A 943 -40.06 2.58 69.47
N GLY A 944 -40.34 3.70 70.16
CA GLY A 944 -39.38 4.44 70.98
C GLY A 944 -39.51 5.98 70.91
N ASP A 945 -40.20 6.57 71.89
CA ASP A 945 -40.40 8.03 72.03
C ASP A 945 -39.22 8.78 72.72
N GLU A 946 -39.41 10.10 72.85
CA GLU A 946 -38.85 11.06 73.83
C GLU A 946 -37.67 12.01 73.44
N ASP A 947 -38.04 13.30 73.46
CA ASP A 947 -37.37 14.46 74.05
C ASP A 947 -36.06 15.07 73.47
N ASP A 948 -36.31 15.99 72.53
CA ASP A 948 -35.83 17.38 72.58
C ASP A 948 -35.25 17.88 73.93
N LYS A 949 -33.99 18.35 73.87
CA LYS A 949 -33.51 19.53 74.63
C LYS A 949 -32.13 20.04 74.16
N PRO A 950 -32.01 21.31 73.70
CA PRO A 950 -30.71 21.96 73.49
C PRO A 950 -30.22 22.72 74.73
N LYS A 951 -28.91 22.65 75.07
CA LYS A 951 -28.09 23.70 75.73
C LYS A 951 -26.74 23.20 76.27
N LYS A 952 -25.62 23.73 75.75
CA LYS A 952 -24.82 24.78 76.43
C LYS A 952 -23.56 25.17 75.64
N GLU A 953 -23.25 26.46 75.69
CA GLU A 953 -21.95 27.03 75.30
C GLU A 953 -20.96 26.93 76.48
N ILE A 954 -19.67 26.76 76.18
CA ILE A 954 -18.56 27.16 77.08
C ILE A 954 -17.44 27.74 76.19
N PRO A 955 -16.94 28.96 76.44
CA PRO A 955 -15.89 29.59 75.62
C PRO A 955 -14.48 29.54 76.25
N GLY A 956 -13.47 29.40 75.39
CA GLY A 956 -12.21 30.18 75.44
C GLY A 956 -11.15 29.91 76.53
N THR A 957 -10.05 29.24 76.13
CA THR A 957 -8.68 29.37 76.65
C THR A 957 -7.73 29.06 75.47
N SER A 958 -7.09 30.03 74.83
CA SER A 958 -5.90 30.83 75.23
C SER A 958 -4.58 30.23 74.69
N GLU A 959 -3.68 31.09 74.24
CA GLU A 959 -2.40 30.74 73.60
C GLU A 959 -1.35 30.25 74.61
N GLU A 960 -0.38 29.43 74.16
CA GLU A 960 1.06 29.72 74.40
C GLU A 960 2.02 28.85 73.55
N ASP A 961 3.27 29.31 73.47
CA ASP A 961 4.40 28.88 72.64
C ASP A 961 4.79 27.37 72.65
N SER A 962 5.36 26.88 71.53
CA SER A 962 6.83 26.64 71.49
C SER A 962 7.37 26.13 70.13
N LYS A 963 8.66 26.43 69.90
CA LYS A 963 9.42 26.24 68.65
C LYS A 963 10.06 24.85 68.54
N ARG A 964 10.17 24.30 67.31
CA ARG A 964 11.46 24.07 66.60
C ARG A 964 11.26 23.52 65.16
N PRO A 965 12.27 23.67 64.26
CA PRO A 965 12.21 23.23 62.87
C PRO A 965 12.91 21.87 62.63
N ILE A 966 12.63 21.31 61.44
CA ILE A 966 13.39 20.28 60.70
C ILE A 966 13.24 20.76 59.24
N GLU A 967 14.26 21.37 58.63
CA GLU A 967 15.43 20.76 57.95
C GLU A 967 15.04 20.09 56.62
N ASP A 968 15.69 20.56 55.55
CA ASP A 968 15.51 20.12 54.17
C ASP A 968 16.33 18.83 53.90
N ASP A 969 15.77 17.91 53.11
CA ASP A 969 16.50 16.79 52.50
C ASP A 969 16.16 16.75 51.00
N GLU A 970 17.02 17.33 50.16
CA GLU A 970 17.06 17.02 48.73
C GLU A 970 17.85 15.71 48.54
N ALA A 971 17.31 14.78 47.76
CA ALA A 971 18.00 13.56 47.38
C ALA A 971 17.82 13.28 45.87
N GLU A 972 18.90 13.44 45.12
CA GLU A 972 19.02 12.97 43.74
C GLU A 972 19.14 11.43 43.71
N ASP A 973 18.62 10.79 42.65
CA ASP A 973 19.37 9.88 41.75
C ASP A 973 18.44 8.95 40.93
N GLY A 974 18.89 8.55 39.74
CA GLY A 974 18.40 7.34 39.06
C GLY A 974 18.19 7.42 37.55
N ASP A 975 19.23 7.16 36.76
CA ASP A 975 19.13 6.81 35.33
C ASP A 975 18.52 5.40 35.14
N GLU A 976 17.64 5.21 34.13
CA GLU A 976 17.57 4.00 33.29
C GLU A 976 16.95 4.28 31.90
#